data_AF-A0A4V3CFK3-F1
#
_entry.id   AF-A0A4V3CFK3-F1
#
_cell.length_a   1.000
_cell.length_b   1.000
_cell.length_c   1.000
_cell.angle_alpha   90.00
_cell.angle_beta   90.00
_cell.angle_gamma   90.00
#
_symmetry.space_group_name_H-M   'P 1'
#
loop_
_entity.id
_entity.type
_entity.pdbx_description
1 polymer ?
#
loop_
_entity_poly.entity_id
_entity_poly.type
_entity_poly.pdbx_seq_one_letter_code
_entity_poly.pdbx_strand_id
1 'polypeptide(L)'
;MKSKTCMSMPKNFQVNLKLLFYVLLFLGTKMFGQSPELTVKGEEAEKVRMNKLFVNVKVVGNIAYTTAEMHFFNSGTRQMEAELIFPLPENVSVSRYAIDINGKLREAVPVNKNKGKQVFEAIEHRRVDPGLLEKVDGNNFKTRIYPLMPNGERTVVIGYEEELSAFDKDNLAYQLVSRFPKKLDQFEINVSVLGASTAPIVTENSGKEIVFSKWDQSFQASVKKENYQPEEKIIVKIPIQQNIPSVLMQNAGGQYYFYGNTFIEGNKIAKKIPASIGLIWDNSLSCKNRDLKKELNLLDAYFQKIKNTKVTLYFLNYTFEKQKEFVISNGNWSELKTILENTKYDGGTRYSQISFENQDEFLFFSDGLSSLSENLLPKTKKPIYTIASSVSSDFAFLNFSSIKTGGNFINLNQINSEIALDKLTNANLKFLGIKENFTVTDLFPMEGTSVSGNFSFSGISLNPKNEITLLFGYNNEAVLERKITLDGAVQNTNDINVEKLWAQKKIANLELEYAKNADEIELLGKKFGIVTKNTSLIVLENVRDYISYDILPPAELRAEFDQIKKQEHDATLAQQKNNWESIESYFGSINAWWKENVKYKGQKIASKYKSKRLAQPVRAEANETIKGDPDAVLTVDEPVGRGTSETVIEQDNNVYNTAAPPAPKVDQVKFVSPVVAKSQEITQDIPVITEIKDKKVGSEVLKTAELEETVVVGYGTQKKSDLVGYIPESVSKNKDLLEDSNLTRGYLAGDSKKPLIIVDGQFYEGELTDLKSDDIDTIDVLKDASRIATYGSRGANGVIIITTKKNSSNSGVVQTKSWNPDRLYLKALAAAPKEKQYDLYLDLRKAQERNPSFYFDVAHFFYNQGDVKKALLIISNIADLGLENHQLYKTLTYTLRQWKDYNDAVFTAKQVAKWRAHEPQSLRDYALTLEDAGKYQEAFDELVKSLEVTYYGEMSGQYEGVEDIILMDINRLMTAHPGLKTGKLDKKYIAKMPVDIRIIMNWNQMDVDLDLHVIEPTGEECYYSHTSTAIGGRFSKDFTQGYGPEQYLIRNAVKGKYQIKTNFYGETTLTENGPATIMVEIYTTKAGKTSRTLKAIQLGKIKENQVLAEIIW
;
A
#
# COMPACT_ATOMS: atom_id res chain seq x y z
N MET A 1 23.68 -45.51 -53.94
CA MET A 1 23.33 -46.43 -55.06
C MET A 1 21.85 -46.78 -54.99
N LYS A 2 21.27 -47.21 -56.12
CA LYS A 2 19.96 -47.89 -56.33
C LYS A 2 18.75 -47.51 -55.45
N SER A 3 17.80 -46.87 -56.12
CA SER A 3 16.41 -46.55 -55.77
C SER A 3 15.42 -47.71 -56.08
N LYS A 4 14.11 -47.37 -56.16
CA LYS A 4 12.97 -48.05 -56.85
C LYS A 4 12.14 -49.08 -56.05
N THR A 5 10.81 -49.21 -56.22
CA THR A 5 9.67 -48.34 -56.71
C THR A 5 8.34 -49.03 -56.30
N CYS A 6 7.12 -48.47 -56.35
CA CYS A 6 6.60 -47.15 -56.78
C CYS A 6 5.60 -46.65 -55.68
N MET A 7 4.34 -46.17 -55.82
CA MET A 7 3.39 -45.65 -56.85
C MET A 7 2.37 -44.79 -56.04
N SER A 8 1.59 -43.81 -56.52
CA SER A 8 1.41 -43.09 -57.81
C SER A 8 0.85 -41.66 -57.51
N MET A 9 0.03 -41.06 -58.38
CA MET A 9 -0.48 -39.66 -58.33
C MET A 9 -1.88 -39.59 -59.04
N PRO A 10 -2.60 -38.44 -59.27
CA PRO A 10 -2.23 -37.02 -59.04
C PRO A 10 -3.31 -35.99 -58.55
N LYS A 11 -2.82 -34.86 -58.02
CA LYS A 11 -3.29 -33.45 -58.11
C LYS A 11 -4.79 -33.12 -57.88
N ASN A 12 -5.14 -32.24 -56.93
CA ASN A 12 -4.91 -30.79 -57.05
C ASN A 12 -5.03 -30.00 -55.72
N PHE A 13 -4.69 -28.69 -55.78
CA PHE A 13 -4.78 -27.65 -54.74
C PHE A 13 -3.86 -27.76 -53.50
N GLN A 14 -2.96 -26.77 -53.37
CA GLN A 14 -2.20 -26.45 -52.16
C GLN A 14 -2.76 -25.16 -51.53
N VAL A 15 -2.85 -25.10 -50.19
CA VAL A 15 -2.93 -23.82 -49.44
C VAL A 15 -2.01 -23.90 -48.22
N ASN A 16 -1.40 -22.77 -47.85
CA ASN A 16 -0.26 -22.67 -46.93
C ASN A 16 -0.50 -23.18 -45.50
N LEU A 17 0.31 -24.15 -45.05
CA LEU A 17 0.46 -24.53 -43.63
C LEU A 17 1.34 -23.54 -42.84
N LYS A 18 1.28 -22.24 -43.15
CA LYS A 18 2.04 -21.17 -42.49
C LYS A 18 1.19 -20.24 -41.61
N LEU A 19 -0.15 -20.31 -41.69
CA LEU A 19 -1.03 -19.35 -41.02
C LEU A 19 -1.39 -19.77 -39.57
N LEU A 20 -1.38 -21.08 -39.26
CA LEU A 20 -1.87 -21.59 -37.97
C LEU A 20 -0.89 -21.40 -36.79
N PHE A 21 0.36 -21.01 -37.06
CA PHE A 21 1.38 -20.78 -36.02
C PHE A 21 1.40 -19.32 -35.49
N TYR A 22 0.54 -18.44 -36.01
CA TYR A 22 0.53 -17.01 -35.69
C TYR A 22 -0.65 -16.54 -34.81
N VAL A 23 -1.63 -17.41 -34.52
CA VAL A 23 -2.87 -17.04 -33.81
C VAL A 23 -2.82 -17.37 -32.30
N LEU A 24 -1.87 -18.21 -31.87
CA LEU A 24 -1.75 -18.67 -30.47
C LEU A 24 -0.67 -17.92 -29.66
N LEU A 25 -0.32 -16.70 -30.08
CA LEU A 25 0.75 -15.87 -29.50
C LEU A 25 0.29 -14.48 -29.04
N PHE A 26 -1.02 -14.29 -28.84
CA PHE A 26 -1.64 -13.02 -28.40
C PHE A 26 -2.24 -13.05 -26.99
N LEU A 27 -1.67 -13.85 -26.08
CA LEU A 27 -1.70 -13.51 -24.66
C LEU A 27 -0.58 -12.50 -24.38
N GLY A 28 -0.83 -11.25 -24.77
CA GLY A 28 0.11 -10.16 -24.60
C GLY A 28 0.39 -9.90 -23.12
N THR A 29 1.59 -10.23 -22.67
CA THR A 29 2.11 -9.72 -21.41
C THR A 29 2.06 -8.19 -21.46
N LYS A 30 1.35 -7.55 -20.51
CA LYS A 30 1.45 -6.10 -20.31
C LYS A 30 2.91 -5.78 -19.98
N MET A 31 3.68 -5.32 -20.97
CA MET A 31 4.96 -4.68 -20.69
C MET A 31 4.66 -3.40 -19.92
N PHE A 32 5.16 -3.29 -18.69
CA PHE A 32 5.18 -2.05 -17.92
C PHE A 32 6.16 -1.05 -18.55
N GLY A 33 5.79 -0.54 -19.72
CA GLY A 33 6.39 0.66 -20.28
C GLY A 33 5.97 1.89 -19.49
N GLN A 34 6.74 2.97 -19.62
CA GLN A 34 6.39 4.27 -19.10
C GLN A 34 5.12 4.77 -19.83
N SER A 35 3.96 4.58 -19.20
CA SER A 35 2.64 4.97 -19.67
C SER A 35 1.80 5.36 -18.45
N PRO A 36 0.98 6.42 -18.50
CA PRO A 36 0.01 6.70 -17.45
C PRO A 36 -1.03 5.58 -17.34
N GLU A 37 -1.29 5.11 -16.12
CA GLU A 37 -2.34 4.13 -15.81
C GLU A 37 -3.49 4.85 -15.10
N LEU A 38 -4.72 4.61 -15.58
CA LEU A 38 -5.95 5.13 -15.03
C LEU A 38 -6.74 3.96 -14.42
N THR A 39 -6.71 3.86 -13.10
CA THR A 39 -7.50 2.88 -12.33
C THR A 39 -8.85 3.51 -11.98
N VAL A 40 -9.94 2.74 -12.06
CA VAL A 40 -11.30 3.24 -11.81
C VAL A 40 -12.02 2.23 -10.92
N LYS A 41 -12.70 2.70 -9.86
CA LYS A 41 -13.39 1.82 -8.90
C LYS A 41 -14.88 1.72 -9.22
N GLY A 42 -15.46 0.52 -9.04
CA GLY A 42 -16.91 0.28 -9.11
C GLY A 42 -17.39 -0.46 -10.36
N GLU A 43 -18.69 -0.79 -10.39
CA GLU A 43 -19.32 -1.65 -11.41
C GLU A 43 -19.39 -1.05 -12.82
N GLU A 44 -19.19 0.27 -12.98
CA GLU A 44 -19.19 0.96 -14.27
C GLU A 44 -17.77 1.40 -14.72
N ALA A 45 -16.71 0.77 -14.19
CA ALA A 45 -15.33 1.20 -14.36
C ALA A 45 -14.87 1.42 -15.82
N GLU A 46 -15.33 0.60 -16.78
CA GLU A 46 -14.94 0.78 -18.18
C GLU A 46 -15.50 2.05 -18.84
N LYS A 47 -16.58 2.63 -18.29
CA LYS A 47 -17.27 3.83 -18.77
C LYS A 47 -16.53 5.13 -18.45
N VAL A 48 -15.55 5.09 -17.55
CA VAL A 48 -14.61 6.19 -17.34
C VAL A 48 -13.41 6.05 -18.28
N ARG A 49 -13.00 7.18 -18.88
CA ARG A 49 -11.79 7.27 -19.69
C ARG A 49 -11.25 8.69 -19.73
N MET A 50 -9.94 8.82 -19.96
CA MET A 50 -9.40 10.04 -20.53
C MET A 50 -9.93 10.18 -21.97
N ASN A 51 -10.55 11.30 -22.32
CA ASN A 51 -11.14 11.55 -23.64
C ASN A 51 -10.38 12.61 -24.44
N LYS A 52 -9.72 13.59 -23.79
CA LYS A 52 -8.89 14.60 -24.46
C LYS A 52 -7.54 14.73 -23.80
N LEU A 53 -6.52 15.06 -24.59
CA LEU A 53 -5.17 15.38 -24.12
C LEU A 53 -4.61 16.55 -24.93
N PHE A 54 -4.22 17.63 -24.25
CA PHE A 54 -3.54 18.77 -24.85
C PHE A 54 -2.17 18.92 -24.19
N VAL A 55 -1.09 18.83 -24.99
CA VAL A 55 0.30 18.88 -24.52
C VAL A 55 0.99 20.11 -25.08
N ASN A 56 1.47 20.98 -24.20
CA ASN A 56 2.23 22.16 -24.56
C ASN A 56 3.66 22.02 -24.04
N VAL A 57 4.64 22.05 -24.95
CA VAL A 57 6.07 21.86 -24.68
C VAL A 57 6.83 23.13 -25.09
N LYS A 58 7.52 23.77 -24.14
CA LYS A 58 8.41 24.91 -24.39
C LYS A 58 9.84 24.52 -24.02
N VAL A 59 10.75 24.55 -24.99
CA VAL A 59 12.17 24.24 -24.79
C VAL A 59 13.00 25.52 -24.89
N VAL A 60 13.86 25.75 -23.91
CA VAL A 60 14.81 26.87 -23.88
C VAL A 60 16.16 26.35 -23.40
N GLY A 61 17.20 26.49 -24.22
CA GLY A 61 18.49 25.83 -23.96
C GLY A 61 18.33 24.31 -23.94
N ASN A 62 18.76 23.66 -22.85
CA ASN A 62 18.59 22.21 -22.65
C ASN A 62 17.46 21.84 -21.65
N ILE A 63 16.55 22.77 -21.31
CA ILE A 63 15.39 22.48 -20.45
C ILE A 63 14.09 22.48 -21.27
N ALA A 64 13.27 21.45 -21.10
CA ALA A 64 11.89 21.38 -21.59
C ALA A 64 10.87 21.57 -20.46
N TYR A 65 9.92 22.47 -20.68
CA TYR A 65 8.75 22.69 -19.84
C TYR A 65 7.57 22.04 -20.51
N THR A 66 7.00 21.01 -19.89
CA THR A 66 5.83 20.30 -20.42
C THR A 66 4.64 20.53 -19.53
N THR A 67 3.54 21.01 -20.11
CA THR A 67 2.21 21.01 -19.48
C THR A 67 1.31 20.05 -20.24
N ALA A 68 0.73 19.08 -19.54
CA ALA A 68 -0.29 18.17 -20.05
C ALA A 68 -1.64 18.49 -19.38
N GLU A 69 -2.63 18.82 -20.20
CA GLU A 69 -4.02 19.05 -19.80
C GLU A 69 -4.84 17.83 -20.25
N MET A 70 -5.47 17.16 -19.29
CA MET A 70 -6.09 15.85 -19.45
C MET A 70 -7.56 15.91 -19.04
N HIS A 71 -8.44 15.53 -19.95
CA HIS A 71 -9.88 15.49 -19.70
C HIS A 71 -10.33 14.06 -19.44
N PHE A 72 -11.09 13.85 -18.37
CA PHE A 72 -11.61 12.57 -17.92
C PHE A 72 -13.13 12.61 -17.93
N PHE A 73 -13.74 11.79 -18.78
CA PHE A 73 -15.20 11.73 -18.95
C PHE A 73 -15.76 10.44 -18.37
N ASN A 74 -16.90 10.54 -17.70
CA ASN A 74 -17.66 9.41 -17.14
C ASN A 74 -18.97 9.23 -17.92
N SER A 75 -19.04 8.24 -18.81
CA SER A 75 -20.29 7.87 -19.51
C SER A 75 -21.20 6.94 -18.69
N GLY A 76 -20.94 6.81 -17.39
CA GLY A 76 -21.75 6.07 -16.44
C GLY A 76 -23.01 6.81 -15.97
N THR A 77 -23.85 6.05 -15.28
CA THR A 77 -25.06 6.54 -14.60
C THR A 77 -24.79 6.89 -13.13
N ARG A 78 -23.68 6.41 -12.57
CA ARG A 78 -23.25 6.66 -11.18
C ARG A 78 -22.09 7.66 -11.12
N GLN A 79 -21.97 8.32 -9.97
CA GLN A 79 -20.76 9.06 -9.61
C GLN A 79 -19.60 8.06 -9.45
N MET A 80 -18.48 8.34 -10.11
CA MET A 80 -17.31 7.46 -10.15
C MET A 80 -16.10 8.11 -9.51
N GLU A 81 -15.08 7.29 -9.29
CA GLU A 81 -13.77 7.68 -8.79
C GLU A 81 -12.69 7.06 -9.68
N ALA A 82 -11.69 7.84 -10.07
CA ALA A 82 -10.51 7.35 -10.75
C ALA A 82 -9.22 7.77 -10.04
N GLU A 83 -8.17 7.01 -10.29
CA GLU A 83 -6.81 7.27 -9.83
C GLU A 83 -5.88 7.25 -11.03
N LEU A 84 -5.16 8.35 -11.25
CA LEU A 84 -4.18 8.51 -12.30
C LEU A 84 -2.78 8.39 -11.69
N ILE A 85 -2.03 7.36 -12.10
CA ILE A 85 -0.60 7.22 -11.83
C ILE A 85 0.14 7.47 -13.13
N PHE A 86 1.15 8.35 -13.13
CA PHE A 86 1.97 8.62 -14.31
C PHE A 86 3.48 8.58 -13.99
N PRO A 87 4.28 7.84 -14.78
CA PRO A 87 5.74 7.81 -14.66
C PRO A 87 6.36 9.02 -15.35
N LEU A 88 7.31 9.68 -14.69
CA LEU A 88 8.22 10.64 -15.30
C LEU A 88 9.66 10.08 -15.37
N PRO A 89 10.52 10.58 -16.28
CA PRO A 89 11.94 10.21 -16.31
C PRO A 89 12.67 10.54 -15.00
N GLU A 90 13.80 9.89 -14.74
CA GLU A 90 14.64 10.16 -13.57
C GLU A 90 15.08 11.64 -13.54
N ASN A 91 15.13 12.24 -12.34
CA ASN A 91 15.45 13.66 -12.08
C ASN A 91 14.41 14.70 -12.57
N VAL A 92 13.34 14.29 -13.27
CA VAL A 92 12.18 15.14 -13.58
C VAL A 92 11.28 15.25 -12.35
N SER A 93 10.73 16.44 -12.05
CA SER A 93 9.81 16.62 -10.92
C SER A 93 8.54 17.35 -11.33
N VAL A 94 7.38 16.96 -10.79
CA VAL A 94 6.15 17.73 -10.99
C VAL A 94 6.21 19.03 -10.20
N SER A 95 5.77 20.09 -10.85
CA SER A 95 6.13 21.46 -10.53
C SER A 95 4.98 22.47 -10.74
N ARG A 96 3.85 21.99 -11.29
CA ARG A 96 2.54 22.61 -11.35
C ARG A 96 1.48 21.50 -11.36
N TYR A 97 0.38 21.72 -10.65
CA TYR A 97 -0.80 20.87 -10.65
C TYR A 97 -2.03 21.77 -10.55
N ALA A 98 -3.09 21.47 -11.29
CA ALA A 98 -4.37 22.17 -11.19
C ALA A 98 -5.53 21.22 -11.57
N ILE A 99 -6.71 21.47 -11.03
CA ILE A 99 -7.96 20.74 -11.34
C ILE A 99 -9.10 21.73 -11.56
N ASP A 100 -10.15 21.33 -12.27
CA ASP A 100 -11.36 22.13 -12.39
C ASP A 100 -12.19 22.10 -11.09
N ILE A 101 -12.46 23.29 -10.55
CA ILE A 101 -13.36 23.51 -9.42
C ILE A 101 -14.47 24.45 -9.92
N ASN A 102 -15.73 24.00 -9.89
CA ASN A 102 -16.89 24.76 -10.37
C ASN A 102 -16.71 25.38 -11.77
N GLY A 103 -16.10 24.63 -12.70
CA GLY A 103 -15.88 25.04 -14.08
C GLY A 103 -14.68 25.97 -14.30
N LYS A 104 -13.85 26.24 -13.28
CA LYS A 104 -12.61 27.02 -13.38
C LYS A 104 -11.41 26.19 -12.94
N LEU A 105 -10.32 26.20 -13.71
CA LEU A 105 -9.05 25.62 -13.25
C LEU A 105 -8.52 26.39 -12.03
N ARG A 106 -8.19 25.67 -10.96
CA ARG A 106 -7.53 26.20 -9.76
C ARG A 106 -6.14 25.59 -9.59
N GLU A 107 -5.13 26.45 -9.52
CA GLU A 107 -3.75 26.06 -9.21
C GLU A 107 -3.62 25.49 -7.79
N ALA A 108 -2.82 24.44 -7.66
CA ALA A 108 -2.50 23.80 -6.40
C ALA A 108 -1.41 24.56 -5.61
N VAL A 109 -1.39 24.30 -4.31
CA VAL A 109 -0.40 24.84 -3.37
C VAL A 109 0.40 23.72 -2.71
N PRO A 110 1.69 23.93 -2.42
CA PRO A 110 2.52 22.88 -1.83
C PRO A 110 2.30 22.76 -0.32
N VAL A 111 2.16 21.52 0.14
CA VAL A 111 1.92 21.14 1.54
C VAL A 111 2.86 20.00 1.94
N ASN A 112 3.07 19.79 3.24
CA ASN A 112 3.69 18.54 3.73
C ASN A 112 2.83 17.35 3.27
N LYS A 113 3.46 16.27 2.79
CA LYS A 113 2.79 15.10 2.21
C LYS A 113 1.73 14.50 3.14
N ASN A 114 2.12 14.18 4.38
CA ASN A 114 1.22 13.57 5.37
C ASN A 114 0.05 14.50 5.72
N LYS A 115 0.30 15.81 5.88
CA LYS A 115 -0.73 16.83 6.11
C LYS A 115 -1.65 16.98 4.89
N GLY A 116 -1.12 16.92 3.67
CA GLY A 116 -1.91 16.94 2.44
C GLY A 116 -2.87 15.76 2.35
N LYS A 117 -2.36 14.55 2.59
CA LYS A 117 -3.15 13.31 2.66
C LYS A 117 -4.22 13.35 3.77
N GLN A 118 -3.86 13.78 4.99
CA GLN A 118 -4.78 13.97 6.11
C GLN A 118 -5.95 14.90 5.74
N VAL A 119 -5.65 16.05 5.14
CA VAL A 119 -6.65 17.06 4.75
C VAL A 119 -7.52 16.56 3.60
N PHE A 120 -6.93 15.86 2.63
CA PHE A 120 -7.66 15.27 1.51
C PHE A 120 -8.66 14.21 1.99
N GLU A 121 -8.22 13.26 2.82
CA GLU A 121 -9.08 12.22 3.43
C GLU A 121 -10.25 12.86 4.18
N ALA A 122 -9.98 13.81 5.08
CA ALA A 122 -11.01 14.48 5.89
C ALA A 122 -12.06 15.22 5.03
N ILE A 123 -11.63 15.89 3.94
CA ILE A 123 -12.52 16.66 3.06
C ILE A 123 -13.35 15.76 2.14
N GLU A 124 -12.81 14.61 1.69
CA GLU A 124 -13.50 13.68 0.81
C GLU A 124 -14.78 13.09 1.44
N HIS A 125 -14.77 12.79 2.74
CA HIS A 125 -15.95 12.28 3.46
C HIS A 125 -17.18 13.22 3.32
N ARG A 126 -16.95 14.52 3.06
CA ARG A 126 -18.00 15.54 2.87
C ARG A 126 -18.56 15.58 1.43
N ARG A 127 -18.02 14.78 0.51
CA ARG A 127 -18.30 14.79 -0.95
C ARG A 127 -17.96 16.11 -1.64
N VAL A 128 -16.94 16.80 -1.13
CA VAL A 128 -16.30 17.99 -1.73
C VAL A 128 -15.30 17.55 -2.81
N ASP A 129 -14.81 18.48 -3.62
CA ASP A 129 -13.88 18.26 -4.74
C ASP A 129 -12.39 18.61 -4.39
N PRO A 130 -11.68 17.90 -3.48
CA PRO A 130 -10.25 18.16 -3.28
C PRO A 130 -9.43 17.53 -4.42
N GLY A 131 -8.36 18.21 -4.84
CA GLY A 131 -7.30 17.65 -5.67
C GLY A 131 -6.04 17.41 -4.84
N LEU A 132 -5.39 16.26 -4.97
CA LEU A 132 -4.10 15.98 -4.33
C LEU A 132 -3.19 15.23 -5.30
N LEU A 133 -2.00 15.76 -5.51
CA LEU A 133 -0.92 15.16 -6.28
C LEU A 133 0.30 14.88 -5.40
N GLU A 134 0.74 13.62 -5.39
CA GLU A 134 1.85 13.14 -4.55
C GLU A 134 2.90 12.39 -5.36
N LYS A 135 4.15 12.37 -4.89
CA LYS A 135 5.17 11.44 -5.39
C LYS A 135 5.01 10.08 -4.70
N VAL A 136 4.96 9.03 -5.53
CA VAL A 136 4.97 7.62 -5.11
C VAL A 136 6.22 6.94 -5.71
N ASP A 137 6.33 5.61 -5.59
CA ASP A 137 7.58 4.87 -5.82
C ASP A 137 8.31 5.15 -7.14
N GLY A 138 9.64 5.14 -7.03
CA GLY A 138 10.57 5.57 -8.07
C GLY A 138 10.39 7.04 -8.42
N ASN A 139 9.95 7.31 -9.65
CA ASN A 139 9.57 8.65 -10.08
C ASN A 139 8.18 8.68 -10.73
N ASN A 140 7.25 7.97 -10.08
CA ASN A 140 5.83 8.00 -10.42
C ASN A 140 5.12 9.06 -9.56
N PHE A 141 4.11 9.69 -10.15
CA PHE A 141 3.26 10.66 -9.46
C PHE A 141 1.81 10.21 -9.54
N LYS A 142 1.07 10.41 -8.46
CA LYS A 142 -0.30 9.91 -8.24
C LYS A 142 -1.24 11.07 -7.94
N THR A 143 -2.37 11.13 -8.63
CA THR A 143 -3.51 12.00 -8.30
C THR A 143 -4.80 11.20 -8.29
N ARG A 144 -5.66 11.45 -7.31
CA ARG A 144 -7.05 10.97 -7.31
C ARG A 144 -7.90 11.96 -8.12
N ILE A 145 -8.91 11.45 -8.82
CA ILE A 145 -9.84 12.21 -9.65
C ILE A 145 -11.24 11.87 -9.14
N TYR A 146 -11.72 12.71 -8.23
CA TYR A 146 -12.99 12.58 -7.54
C TYR A 146 -13.60 13.98 -7.35
N PRO A 147 -14.94 14.13 -7.46
CA PRO A 147 -15.91 13.17 -7.96
C PRO A 147 -16.09 13.29 -9.48
N LEU A 148 -16.08 12.16 -10.19
CA LEU A 148 -16.45 12.08 -11.61
C LEU A 148 -17.97 11.88 -11.72
N MET A 149 -18.70 12.98 -11.84
CA MET A 149 -20.17 12.96 -11.94
C MET A 149 -20.70 12.15 -13.15
N PRO A 150 -21.93 11.61 -13.09
CA PRO A 150 -22.56 10.93 -14.23
C PRO A 150 -22.66 11.87 -15.44
N ASN A 151 -22.17 11.46 -16.61
CA ASN A 151 -22.06 12.29 -17.82
C ASN A 151 -21.24 13.60 -17.61
N GLY A 152 -20.42 13.65 -16.57
CA GLY A 152 -19.51 14.76 -16.28
C GLY A 152 -18.13 14.56 -16.89
N GLU A 153 -17.42 15.68 -17.08
CA GLU A 153 -16.00 15.73 -17.43
C GLU A 153 -15.24 16.43 -16.30
N ARG A 154 -14.00 16.00 -16.02
CA ARG A 154 -13.04 16.68 -15.15
C ARG A 154 -11.74 16.94 -15.91
N THR A 155 -11.09 18.06 -15.63
CA THR A 155 -9.86 18.52 -16.27
C THR A 155 -8.74 18.55 -15.24
N VAL A 156 -7.67 17.80 -15.49
CA VAL A 156 -6.46 17.79 -14.66
C VAL A 156 -5.29 18.31 -15.47
N VAL A 157 -4.61 19.33 -14.95
CA VAL A 157 -3.43 19.94 -15.57
C VAL A 157 -2.19 19.61 -14.75
N ILE A 158 -1.15 19.12 -15.41
CA ILE A 158 0.11 18.72 -14.79
C ILE A 158 1.28 19.34 -15.55
N GLY A 159 2.14 20.06 -14.84
CA GLY A 159 3.35 20.68 -15.39
C GLY A 159 4.63 20.17 -14.74
N TYR A 160 5.65 19.90 -15.55
CA TYR A 160 6.98 19.46 -15.11
C TYR A 160 8.10 20.04 -15.97
N GLU A 161 9.28 20.21 -15.36
CA GLU A 161 10.53 20.55 -16.05
C GLU A 161 11.40 19.30 -16.24
N GLU A 162 11.88 19.06 -17.47
CA GLU A 162 12.85 18.02 -17.81
C GLU A 162 14.16 18.64 -18.30
N GLU A 163 15.29 18.15 -17.77
CA GLU A 163 16.60 18.41 -18.35
C GLU A 163 16.87 17.42 -19.50
N LEU A 164 17.04 17.95 -20.70
CA LEU A 164 17.17 17.14 -21.90
C LEU A 164 18.53 16.45 -21.96
N SER A 165 18.50 15.14 -22.18
CA SER A 165 19.68 14.30 -22.34
C SER A 165 20.17 14.27 -23.80
N ALA A 166 21.47 14.02 -24.00
CA ALA A 166 22.05 13.82 -25.33
C ALA A 166 21.47 12.55 -26.00
N PHE A 167 20.96 12.69 -27.22
CA PHE A 167 20.53 11.56 -28.06
C PHE A 167 21.69 11.03 -28.88
N ASP A 168 22.44 11.96 -29.48
CA ASP A 168 23.69 11.71 -30.20
C ASP A 168 24.63 12.91 -29.93
N LYS A 169 25.78 12.96 -30.59
CA LYS A 169 26.75 14.04 -30.38
C LYS A 169 26.20 15.43 -30.72
N ASP A 170 25.30 15.56 -31.69
CA ASP A 170 24.88 16.86 -32.24
C ASP A 170 23.47 17.27 -31.75
N ASN A 171 22.75 16.37 -31.07
CA ASN A 171 21.35 16.56 -30.68
C ASN A 171 21.07 16.10 -29.23
N LEU A 172 20.30 16.90 -28.50
CA LEU A 172 19.54 16.44 -27.34
C LEU A 172 18.25 15.74 -27.80
N ALA A 173 17.59 14.99 -26.93
CA ALA A 173 16.22 14.53 -27.16
C ALA A 173 15.28 14.89 -26.02
N TYR A 174 14.13 15.43 -26.40
CA TYR A 174 12.91 15.43 -25.60
C TYR A 174 12.08 14.18 -25.94
N GLN A 175 11.53 13.50 -24.93
CA GLN A 175 10.70 12.30 -25.11
C GLN A 175 9.34 12.47 -24.45
N LEU A 176 8.28 12.70 -25.24
CA LEU A 176 6.94 12.71 -24.68
C LEU A 176 6.51 11.29 -24.28
N VAL A 177 6.02 11.15 -23.05
CA VAL A 177 5.40 9.93 -22.52
C VAL A 177 3.97 9.79 -23.10
N SER A 178 3.88 9.53 -24.41
CA SER A 178 2.66 9.64 -25.21
C SER A 178 1.80 8.37 -25.27
N ARG A 179 2.24 7.22 -24.76
CA ARG A 179 1.60 5.93 -25.06
C ARG A 179 0.37 5.66 -24.18
N PHE A 180 -0.83 5.68 -24.77
CA PHE A 180 -2.11 5.43 -24.07
C PHE A 180 -2.86 4.17 -24.56
N PRO A 181 -3.58 3.45 -23.69
CA PRO A 181 -4.24 2.19 -24.02
C PRO A 181 -5.64 2.32 -24.67
N LYS A 182 -6.28 3.49 -24.58
CA LYS A 182 -7.58 3.80 -25.21
C LYS A 182 -7.38 4.95 -26.24
N LYS A 183 -8.29 5.05 -27.22
CA LYS A 183 -8.39 6.21 -28.12
C LYS A 183 -8.82 7.47 -27.40
N LEU A 184 -8.30 8.60 -27.85
CA LEU A 184 -8.65 9.96 -27.45
C LEU A 184 -9.54 10.58 -28.54
N ASP A 185 -10.59 11.28 -28.12
CA ASP A 185 -11.50 11.99 -29.02
C ASP A 185 -10.77 13.18 -29.65
N GLN A 186 -9.95 13.87 -28.85
CA GLN A 186 -9.07 14.95 -29.27
C GLN A 186 -7.66 14.77 -28.67
N PHE A 187 -6.64 14.93 -29.50
CA PHE A 187 -5.24 14.96 -29.11
C PHE A 187 -4.58 16.19 -29.76
N GLU A 188 -3.89 17.01 -28.97
CA GLU A 188 -3.08 18.11 -29.49
C GLU A 188 -1.70 18.11 -28.85
N ILE A 189 -0.67 18.35 -29.66
CA ILE A 189 0.69 18.60 -29.19
C ILE A 189 1.23 19.86 -29.87
N ASN A 190 1.63 20.83 -29.04
CA ASN A 190 2.29 22.07 -29.45
C ASN A 190 3.72 22.06 -28.89
N VAL A 191 4.73 22.18 -29.75
CA VAL A 191 6.15 22.20 -29.36
C VAL A 191 6.79 23.48 -29.87
N SER A 192 7.37 24.27 -28.97
CA SER A 192 8.15 25.47 -29.27
C SER A 192 9.56 25.33 -28.74
N VAL A 193 10.57 25.61 -29.57
CA VAL A 193 12.00 25.53 -29.23
C VAL A 193 12.64 26.88 -29.50
N LEU A 194 13.06 27.58 -28.44
CA LEU A 194 13.66 28.91 -28.49
C LEU A 194 15.18 28.83 -28.62
N GLY A 195 15.78 29.69 -29.44
CA GLY A 195 17.24 29.84 -29.54
C GLY A 195 17.98 28.74 -30.32
N ALA A 196 17.29 27.71 -30.82
CA ALA A 196 17.90 26.73 -31.70
C ALA A 196 18.32 27.36 -33.05
N SER A 197 19.54 27.08 -33.51
CA SER A 197 20.06 27.61 -34.78
C SER A 197 19.60 26.83 -36.02
N THR A 198 19.09 25.61 -35.84
CA THR A 198 18.59 24.72 -36.89
C THR A 198 17.30 24.05 -36.43
N ALA A 199 16.46 23.63 -37.38
CA ALA A 199 15.13 23.07 -37.06
C ALA A 199 15.25 21.74 -36.27
N PRO A 200 14.43 21.55 -35.21
CA PRO A 200 14.29 20.26 -34.54
C PRO A 200 13.76 19.16 -35.50
N ILE A 201 14.09 17.90 -35.20
CA ILE A 201 13.79 16.75 -36.07
C ILE A 201 13.07 15.66 -35.27
N VAL A 202 11.97 15.11 -35.78
CA VAL A 202 11.26 13.97 -35.17
C VAL A 202 11.76 12.65 -35.78
N THR A 203 11.91 11.61 -34.96
CA THR A 203 12.35 10.27 -35.40
C THR A 203 11.35 9.61 -36.35
N GLU A 204 11.84 8.90 -37.37
CA GLU A 204 11.04 8.48 -38.54
C GLU A 204 9.80 7.63 -38.23
N ASN A 205 9.82 6.82 -37.16
CA ASN A 205 8.67 6.01 -36.74
C ASN A 205 7.65 6.83 -35.93
N SER A 206 8.12 7.87 -35.24
CA SER A 206 7.44 8.52 -34.11
C SER A 206 6.50 9.66 -34.49
N GLY A 207 6.59 10.20 -35.71
CA GLY A 207 5.76 11.36 -36.09
C GLY A 207 6.16 12.03 -37.40
N LYS A 208 5.96 11.36 -38.54
CA LYS A 208 6.18 11.93 -39.90
C LYS A 208 5.33 13.16 -40.25
N GLU A 209 4.40 13.53 -39.37
CA GLU A 209 3.47 14.65 -39.51
C GLU A 209 3.85 15.86 -38.64
N ILE A 210 4.80 15.72 -37.71
CA ILE A 210 5.27 16.82 -36.85
C ILE A 210 6.37 17.58 -37.60
N VAL A 211 5.99 18.69 -38.25
CA VAL A 211 6.92 19.54 -39.03
C VAL A 211 7.19 20.84 -38.29
N PHE A 212 8.46 21.13 -38.02
CA PHE A 212 8.88 22.39 -37.41
C PHE A 212 8.97 23.51 -38.44
N SER A 213 8.29 24.61 -38.16
CA SER A 213 8.36 25.88 -38.89
C SER A 213 9.14 26.91 -38.06
N LYS A 214 9.78 27.90 -38.69
CA LYS A 214 10.43 29.00 -37.96
C LYS A 214 9.44 30.15 -37.76
N TRP A 215 9.30 30.61 -36.52
CA TRP A 215 8.49 31.77 -36.16
C TRP A 215 9.27 32.66 -35.19
N ASP A 216 9.64 33.85 -35.66
CA ASP A 216 10.59 34.76 -34.99
C ASP A 216 11.89 34.05 -34.53
N GLN A 217 12.24 34.10 -33.24
CA GLN A 217 13.43 33.44 -32.66
C GLN A 217 13.18 31.99 -32.20
N SER A 218 12.03 31.41 -32.57
CA SER A 218 11.62 30.05 -32.20
C SER A 218 11.38 29.14 -33.41
N PHE A 219 11.53 27.83 -33.19
CA PHE A 219 10.96 26.81 -34.08
C PHE A 219 9.72 26.22 -33.42
N GLN A 220 8.60 26.17 -34.16
CA GLN A 220 7.30 25.72 -33.67
C GLN A 220 6.70 24.63 -34.55
N ALA A 221 6.14 23.61 -33.91
CA ALA A 221 5.32 22.58 -34.52
C ALA A 221 4.02 22.41 -33.72
N SER A 222 2.90 22.20 -34.43
CA SER A 222 1.61 21.87 -33.83
C SER A 222 1.00 20.71 -34.61
N VAL A 223 0.50 19.70 -33.89
CA VAL A 223 -0.27 18.59 -34.46
C VAL A 223 -1.53 18.37 -33.64
N LYS A 224 -2.68 18.54 -34.30
CA LYS A 224 -4.01 18.21 -33.79
C LYS A 224 -4.54 16.96 -34.48
N LYS A 225 -5.14 16.04 -33.72
CA LYS A 225 -5.74 14.79 -34.19
C LYS A 225 -7.05 14.52 -33.47
N GLU A 226 -7.95 13.82 -34.14
CA GLU A 226 -9.23 13.37 -33.59
C GLU A 226 -9.33 11.84 -33.66
N ASN A 227 -10.03 11.22 -32.71
CA ASN A 227 -10.22 9.76 -32.61
C ASN A 227 -8.91 8.94 -32.65
N TYR A 228 -7.83 9.52 -32.14
CA TYR A 228 -6.45 9.05 -32.28
C TYR A 228 -5.98 8.26 -31.05
N GLN A 229 -5.12 7.27 -31.28
CA GLN A 229 -4.41 6.54 -30.24
C GLN A 229 -2.91 6.70 -30.49
N PRO A 230 -2.14 7.34 -29.60
CA PRO A 230 -0.69 7.40 -29.74
C PRO A 230 -0.11 6.07 -29.22
N GLU A 231 0.35 5.24 -30.16
CA GLU A 231 0.87 3.89 -29.86
C GLU A 231 2.38 3.88 -29.58
N GLU A 232 3.12 4.87 -30.10
CA GLU A 232 4.58 5.04 -29.97
C GLU A 232 4.97 6.26 -29.10
N LYS A 233 6.24 6.32 -28.70
CA LYS A 233 6.85 7.50 -28.07
C LYS A 233 7.18 8.55 -29.13
N ILE A 234 6.78 9.81 -28.90
CA ILE A 234 7.22 10.96 -29.71
C ILE A 234 8.59 11.43 -29.19
N ILE A 235 9.62 11.37 -30.04
CA ILE A 235 10.98 11.85 -29.73
C ILE A 235 11.30 13.05 -30.63
N VAL A 236 11.61 14.18 -30.02
CA VAL A 236 12.05 15.40 -30.73
C VAL A 236 13.54 15.58 -30.49
N LYS A 237 14.35 15.48 -31.55
CA LYS A 237 15.76 15.85 -31.55
C LYS A 237 15.91 17.36 -31.60
N ILE A 238 16.72 17.90 -30.70
CA ILE A 238 16.95 19.34 -30.54
C ILE A 238 18.46 19.61 -30.74
N PRO A 239 18.86 20.24 -31.86
CA PRO A 239 20.27 20.46 -32.19
C PRO A 239 21.00 21.35 -31.17
N ILE A 240 22.27 21.02 -30.87
CA ILE A 240 23.11 21.75 -29.91
C ILE A 240 24.41 22.31 -30.51
N GLN A 241 24.92 23.36 -29.86
CA GLN A 241 26.20 23.99 -30.18
C GLN A 241 27.26 23.56 -29.15
N GLN A 242 27.89 22.40 -29.36
CA GLN A 242 28.82 21.73 -28.43
C GLN A 242 29.86 22.65 -27.76
N ASN A 243 30.38 23.64 -28.51
CA ASN A 243 31.52 24.46 -28.11
C ASN A 243 31.16 25.75 -27.35
N ILE A 244 29.88 26.03 -27.11
CA ILE A 244 29.44 27.25 -26.41
C ILE A 244 28.67 26.84 -25.15
N PRO A 245 29.20 27.11 -23.93
CA PRO A 245 28.44 26.92 -22.70
C PRO A 245 27.17 27.79 -22.72
N SER A 246 26.01 27.15 -22.57
CA SER A 246 24.75 27.87 -22.39
C SER A 246 24.61 28.23 -20.92
N VAL A 247 24.31 29.49 -20.61
CA VAL A 247 24.09 29.96 -19.24
C VAL A 247 22.86 30.85 -19.23
N LEU A 248 21.99 30.61 -18.25
CA LEU A 248 20.80 31.38 -17.95
C LEU A 248 20.93 31.93 -16.53
N MET A 249 20.53 33.18 -16.32
CA MET A 249 20.57 33.85 -15.02
C MET A 249 19.22 34.46 -14.67
N GLN A 250 18.98 34.65 -13.38
CA GLN A 250 17.82 35.36 -12.84
C GLN A 250 18.24 36.09 -11.57
N ASN A 251 17.88 37.37 -11.46
CA ASN A 251 17.99 38.12 -10.20
C ASN A 251 16.73 37.88 -9.35
N ALA A 252 16.90 37.30 -8.17
CA ALA A 252 15.83 37.13 -7.18
C ALA A 252 16.34 37.55 -5.80
N GLY A 253 15.66 38.50 -5.14
CA GLY A 253 16.04 38.97 -3.80
C GLY A 253 17.43 39.64 -3.69
N GLY A 254 18.05 40.06 -4.81
CA GLY A 254 19.42 40.56 -4.83
C GLY A 254 20.50 39.47 -4.97
N GLN A 255 20.09 38.21 -5.16
CA GLN A 255 20.97 37.09 -5.49
C GLN A 255 20.84 36.74 -6.97
N TYR A 256 21.95 36.38 -7.62
CA TYR A 256 21.98 36.03 -9.04
C TYR A 256 22.05 34.51 -9.20
N TYR A 257 20.87 33.89 -9.24
CA TYR A 257 20.72 32.47 -9.53
C TYR A 257 21.17 32.21 -10.97
N PHE A 258 21.98 31.18 -11.18
CA PHE A 258 22.42 30.75 -12.50
C PHE A 258 22.20 29.25 -12.70
N TYR A 259 21.84 28.90 -13.93
CA TYR A 259 21.83 27.54 -14.44
C TYR A 259 22.67 27.53 -15.71
N GLY A 260 23.63 26.62 -15.80
CA GLY A 260 24.55 26.51 -16.92
C GLY A 260 24.68 25.08 -17.43
N ASN A 261 25.08 24.95 -18.69
CA ASN A 261 25.22 23.68 -19.38
C ASN A 261 26.37 23.72 -20.39
N THR A 262 27.22 22.69 -20.40
CA THR A 262 28.44 22.63 -21.23
C THR A 262 28.78 21.19 -21.64
N PHE A 263 29.41 21.01 -22.80
CA PHE A 263 29.82 19.69 -23.27
C PHE A 263 31.22 19.30 -22.76
N ILE A 264 31.30 18.13 -22.14
CA ILE A 264 32.50 17.56 -21.52
C ILE A 264 32.86 16.25 -22.23
N GLU A 265 33.87 16.34 -23.10
CA GLU A 265 34.54 15.20 -23.70
C GLU A 265 35.57 14.63 -22.72
N GLY A 266 35.44 13.34 -22.39
CA GLY A 266 36.27 12.66 -21.39
C GLY A 266 36.92 11.39 -21.94
N ASN A 267 38.25 11.30 -21.88
CA ASN A 267 39.01 10.12 -22.29
C ASN A 267 38.78 8.97 -21.32
N LYS A 268 38.01 7.96 -21.71
CA LYS A 268 37.67 6.78 -20.89
C LYS A 268 38.92 6.02 -20.45
N ILE A 269 39.07 5.82 -19.14
CA ILE A 269 40.18 5.03 -18.57
C ILE A 269 39.67 3.62 -18.25
N ALA A 270 40.31 2.58 -18.79
CA ALA A 270 39.94 1.20 -18.48
C ALA A 270 40.19 0.85 -17.01
N LYS A 271 39.21 0.22 -16.34
CA LYS A 271 39.39 -0.30 -14.98
C LYS A 271 40.38 -1.47 -14.96
N LYS A 272 41.03 -1.67 -13.82
CA LYS A 272 41.61 -2.97 -13.46
C LYS A 272 40.48 -4.02 -13.41
N ILE A 273 40.70 -5.18 -14.03
CA ILE A 273 39.77 -6.31 -13.95
C ILE A 273 39.75 -6.87 -12.51
N PRO A 274 38.56 -7.07 -11.89
CA PRO A 274 38.45 -7.61 -10.54
C PRO A 274 38.80 -9.10 -10.50
N ALA A 275 39.58 -9.52 -9.50
CA ALA A 275 39.89 -10.93 -9.28
C ALA A 275 38.70 -11.67 -8.66
N SER A 276 37.89 -10.98 -7.84
CA SER A 276 36.61 -11.50 -7.36
C SER A 276 35.51 -10.44 -7.21
N ILE A 277 34.27 -10.88 -7.39
CA ILE A 277 33.07 -10.03 -7.44
C ILE A 277 32.03 -10.58 -6.45
N GLY A 278 31.42 -9.68 -5.67
CA GLY A 278 30.19 -9.98 -4.94
C GLY A 278 28.96 -9.63 -5.79
N LEU A 279 28.25 -10.63 -6.29
CA LEU A 279 26.98 -10.44 -6.98
C LEU A 279 25.84 -10.50 -5.96
N ILE A 280 25.30 -9.35 -5.59
CA ILE A 280 24.11 -9.25 -4.73
C ILE A 280 22.90 -9.20 -5.66
N TRP A 281 22.07 -10.23 -5.57
CA TRP A 281 20.86 -10.37 -6.37
C TRP A 281 19.63 -10.29 -5.47
N ASP A 282 18.92 -9.16 -5.55
CA ASP A 282 17.68 -8.95 -4.83
C ASP A 282 16.59 -9.88 -5.39
N ASN A 283 16.02 -10.72 -4.52
CA ASN A 283 14.99 -11.71 -4.82
C ASN A 283 13.75 -11.53 -3.91
N SER A 284 13.50 -10.30 -3.48
CA SER A 284 12.22 -9.87 -2.90
C SER A 284 11.03 -10.01 -3.86
N LEU A 285 9.81 -9.85 -3.36
CA LEU A 285 8.61 -9.85 -4.18
C LEU A 285 8.50 -8.60 -5.07
N SER A 286 8.86 -7.40 -4.56
CA SER A 286 8.91 -6.17 -5.36
C SER A 286 9.75 -6.32 -6.64
N CYS A 287 10.91 -6.98 -6.51
CA CYS A 287 11.85 -7.25 -7.59
C CYS A 287 11.39 -8.28 -8.64
N LYS A 288 10.26 -8.97 -8.44
CA LYS A 288 9.73 -9.99 -9.38
C LYS A 288 9.51 -9.45 -10.81
N ASN A 289 9.19 -8.17 -10.96
CA ASN A 289 8.84 -7.55 -12.24
C ASN A 289 10.02 -6.86 -12.96
N ARG A 290 11.27 -7.08 -12.51
CA ARG A 290 12.48 -6.59 -13.18
C ARG A 290 12.64 -7.18 -14.59
N ASP A 291 13.28 -6.44 -15.50
CA ASP A 291 13.62 -6.93 -16.84
C ASP A 291 14.87 -7.82 -16.78
N LEU A 292 14.65 -9.05 -16.32
CA LEU A 292 15.66 -10.10 -16.24
C LEU A 292 16.41 -10.29 -17.57
N LYS A 293 15.76 -10.08 -18.72
CA LYS A 293 16.41 -10.24 -20.03
C LYS A 293 17.48 -9.16 -20.26
N LYS A 294 17.22 -7.90 -19.89
CA LYS A 294 18.23 -6.84 -19.92
C LYS A 294 19.36 -7.11 -18.91
N GLU A 295 19.03 -7.59 -17.71
CA GLU A 295 20.01 -7.87 -16.65
C GLU A 295 20.97 -9.01 -17.05
N LEU A 296 20.44 -10.13 -17.56
CA LEU A 296 21.25 -11.24 -18.05
C LEU A 296 22.07 -10.85 -19.29
N ASN A 297 21.53 -10.03 -20.20
CA ASN A 297 22.28 -9.52 -21.35
C ASN A 297 23.48 -8.63 -20.94
N LEU A 298 23.33 -7.82 -19.87
CA LEU A 298 24.44 -7.04 -19.32
C LEU A 298 25.52 -7.95 -18.72
N LEU A 299 25.11 -8.97 -17.95
CA LEU A 299 26.03 -9.95 -17.36
C LEU A 299 26.77 -10.77 -18.43
N ASP A 300 26.07 -11.23 -19.48
CA ASP A 300 26.69 -11.87 -20.65
C ASP A 300 27.77 -10.97 -21.27
N ALA A 301 27.45 -9.71 -21.55
CA ALA A 301 28.39 -8.76 -22.14
C ALA A 301 29.59 -8.46 -21.22
N TYR A 302 29.35 -8.34 -19.90
CA TYR A 302 30.38 -8.08 -18.90
C TYR A 302 31.33 -9.26 -18.71
N PHE A 303 30.82 -10.48 -18.47
CA PHE A 303 31.66 -11.66 -18.33
C PHE A 303 32.41 -12.00 -19.63
N GLN A 304 31.81 -11.76 -20.80
CA GLN A 304 32.52 -11.87 -22.08
C GLN A 304 33.60 -10.79 -22.28
N LYS A 305 33.53 -9.64 -21.60
CA LYS A 305 34.56 -8.59 -21.64
C LYS A 305 35.72 -8.87 -20.67
N ILE A 306 35.44 -9.30 -19.43
CA ILE A 306 36.49 -9.53 -18.41
C ILE A 306 37.12 -10.93 -18.43
N LYS A 307 36.44 -11.91 -19.05
CA LYS A 307 36.83 -13.32 -19.23
C LYS A 307 37.00 -14.17 -17.96
N ASN A 308 37.86 -13.77 -17.02
CA ASN A 308 38.30 -14.62 -15.91
C ASN A 308 38.14 -13.89 -14.57
N THR A 309 37.30 -14.42 -13.68
CA THR A 309 37.07 -13.86 -12.32
C THR A 309 36.35 -14.87 -11.43
N LYS A 310 36.32 -14.64 -10.11
CA LYS A 310 35.53 -15.43 -9.16
C LYS A 310 34.27 -14.66 -8.72
N VAL A 311 33.08 -15.21 -8.93
CA VAL A 311 31.81 -14.55 -8.53
C VAL A 311 31.23 -15.25 -7.30
N THR A 312 30.90 -14.48 -6.27
CA THR A 312 30.15 -14.97 -5.11
C THR A 312 28.72 -14.44 -5.20
N LEU A 313 27.74 -15.35 -5.29
CA LEU A 313 26.32 -14.98 -5.33
C LEU A 313 25.76 -14.86 -3.91
N TYR A 314 25.08 -13.75 -3.65
CA TYR A 314 24.26 -13.53 -2.46
C TYR A 314 22.82 -13.26 -2.89
N PHE A 315 21.86 -13.89 -2.23
CA PHE A 315 20.44 -13.54 -2.32
C PHE A 315 20.06 -12.57 -1.20
N LEU A 316 19.12 -11.69 -1.50
CA LEU A 316 18.67 -10.60 -0.63
C LEU A 316 17.16 -10.47 -0.72
N ASN A 317 16.51 -10.64 0.43
CA ASN A 317 15.09 -10.37 0.67
C ASN A 317 14.92 -10.00 2.15
N TYR A 318 14.06 -10.71 2.90
CA TYR A 318 13.98 -10.63 4.36
C TYR A 318 15.29 -11.07 5.03
N THR A 319 16.10 -11.87 4.34
CA THR A 319 17.44 -12.31 4.76
C THR A 319 18.49 -11.95 3.71
N PHE A 320 19.75 -11.87 4.13
CA PHE A 320 20.91 -11.77 3.23
C PHE A 320 21.72 -13.07 3.33
N GLU A 321 21.76 -13.86 2.24
CA GLU A 321 22.29 -15.22 2.25
C GLU A 321 23.29 -15.48 1.11
N LYS A 322 24.53 -15.80 1.48
CA LYS A 322 25.57 -16.31 0.57
C LYS A 322 25.16 -17.69 0.03
N GLN A 323 25.01 -17.79 -1.28
CA GLN A 323 24.51 -18.99 -1.96
C GLN A 323 25.64 -19.91 -2.41
N LYS A 324 26.46 -19.46 -3.37
CA LYS A 324 27.53 -20.24 -3.99
C LYS A 324 28.60 -19.35 -4.60
N GLU A 325 29.82 -19.87 -4.66
CA GLU A 325 30.95 -19.27 -5.38
C GLU A 325 31.16 -19.99 -6.73
N PHE A 326 31.38 -19.19 -7.79
CA PHE A 326 31.54 -19.63 -9.17
C PHE A 326 32.88 -19.14 -9.73
N VAL A 327 33.52 -19.94 -10.57
CA VAL A 327 34.75 -19.56 -11.27
C VAL A 327 34.42 -19.31 -12.74
N ILE A 328 34.39 -18.04 -13.13
CA ILE A 328 34.14 -17.62 -14.51
C ILE A 328 35.44 -17.78 -15.29
N SER A 329 35.41 -18.53 -16.39
CA SER A 329 36.58 -18.84 -17.22
C SER A 329 36.25 -18.61 -18.70
N ASN A 330 37.09 -17.84 -19.40
CA ASN A 330 36.89 -17.41 -20.79
C ASN A 330 35.51 -16.76 -21.07
N GLY A 331 34.86 -16.19 -20.04
CA GLY A 331 33.53 -15.59 -20.10
C GLY A 331 32.38 -16.60 -19.99
N ASN A 332 32.65 -17.88 -19.71
CA ASN A 332 31.61 -18.85 -19.42
C ASN A 332 31.09 -18.68 -17.97
N TRP A 333 29.79 -18.43 -17.85
CA TRP A 333 29.07 -18.23 -16.59
C TRP A 333 27.74 -19.00 -16.55
N SER A 334 27.57 -20.01 -17.42
CA SER A 334 26.28 -20.69 -17.66
C SER A 334 25.62 -21.24 -16.40
N GLU A 335 26.40 -21.81 -15.47
CA GLU A 335 25.87 -22.33 -14.19
C GLU A 335 25.21 -21.23 -13.34
N LEU A 336 25.88 -20.07 -13.23
CA LEU A 336 25.34 -18.90 -12.53
C LEU A 336 24.09 -18.35 -13.26
N LYS A 337 24.14 -18.29 -14.60
CA LYS A 337 22.99 -17.86 -15.41
C LYS A 337 21.75 -18.73 -15.17
N THR A 338 21.90 -20.06 -15.20
CA THR A 338 20.81 -21.00 -14.93
C THR A 338 20.25 -20.84 -13.52
N ILE A 339 21.07 -20.49 -12.52
CA ILE A 339 20.58 -20.20 -11.16
C ILE A 339 19.73 -18.92 -11.14
N LEU A 340 20.20 -17.82 -11.75
CA LEU A 340 19.43 -16.57 -11.82
C LEU A 340 18.11 -16.71 -12.59
N GLU A 341 18.11 -17.49 -13.68
CA GLU A 341 16.92 -17.81 -14.48
C GLU A 341 15.87 -18.63 -13.71
N ASN A 342 16.27 -19.35 -12.66
CA ASN A 342 15.38 -20.18 -11.83
C ASN A 342 15.17 -19.62 -10.40
N THR A 343 15.62 -18.39 -10.12
CA THR A 343 15.47 -17.74 -8.82
C THR A 343 13.99 -17.58 -8.42
N LYS A 344 13.66 -17.95 -7.19
CA LYS A 344 12.35 -17.73 -6.58
C LYS A 344 12.34 -16.38 -5.86
N TYR A 345 11.42 -15.51 -6.26
CA TYR A 345 11.22 -14.17 -5.69
C TYR A 345 10.16 -14.23 -4.58
N ASP A 346 10.52 -13.92 -3.33
CA ASP A 346 9.61 -13.93 -2.16
C ASP A 346 10.14 -13.12 -0.97
N GLY A 347 9.20 -12.52 -0.22
CA GLY A 347 9.45 -11.66 0.94
C GLY A 347 9.77 -10.21 0.57
N GLY A 348 9.63 -9.32 1.55
CA GLY A 348 10.09 -7.93 1.44
C GLY A 348 11.60 -7.81 1.63
N THR A 349 12.13 -6.59 1.67
CA THR A 349 13.58 -6.33 1.49
C THR A 349 14.24 -5.66 2.71
N ARG A 350 15.40 -6.19 3.15
CA ARG A 350 16.16 -5.69 4.32
C ARG A 350 17.63 -5.35 4.03
N TYR A 351 17.92 -4.13 3.58
CA TYR A 351 19.30 -3.65 3.36
C TYR A 351 20.16 -3.61 4.63
N SER A 352 19.53 -3.45 5.79
CA SER A 352 20.16 -3.60 7.11
C SER A 352 20.86 -4.94 7.36
N GLN A 353 20.50 -6.01 6.63
CA GLN A 353 21.10 -7.35 6.78
C GLN A 353 22.30 -7.59 5.84
N ILE A 354 22.57 -6.68 4.89
CA ILE A 354 23.68 -6.83 3.94
C ILE A 354 25.02 -6.84 4.67
N SER A 355 25.94 -7.70 4.24
CA SER A 355 27.32 -7.72 4.70
C SER A 355 28.29 -7.79 3.53
N PHE A 356 29.26 -6.87 3.49
CA PHE A 356 30.24 -6.79 2.41
C PHE A 356 31.50 -7.60 2.77
N GLU A 357 31.56 -8.85 2.30
CA GLU A 357 32.77 -9.68 2.37
C GLU A 357 33.94 -9.08 1.57
N ASN A 358 35.14 -9.66 1.68
CA ASN A 358 36.34 -9.19 0.97
C ASN A 358 36.35 -9.60 -0.52
N GLN A 359 35.53 -8.92 -1.32
CA GLN A 359 35.51 -8.97 -2.80
C GLN A 359 36.19 -7.72 -3.38
N ASP A 360 36.67 -7.71 -4.63
CA ASP A 360 37.25 -6.49 -5.23
C ASP A 360 36.18 -5.44 -5.56
N GLU A 361 35.06 -5.87 -6.13
CA GLU A 361 33.89 -5.01 -6.38
C GLU A 361 32.57 -5.77 -6.17
N PHE A 362 31.47 -5.02 -6.04
CA PHE A 362 30.13 -5.56 -5.90
C PHE A 362 29.24 -5.13 -7.08
N LEU A 363 28.43 -6.05 -7.59
CA LEU A 363 27.33 -5.79 -8.51
C LEU A 363 26.03 -6.02 -7.75
N PHE A 364 25.20 -4.98 -7.62
CA PHE A 364 23.96 -5.02 -6.86
C PHE A 364 22.76 -4.78 -7.78
N PHE A 365 21.98 -5.84 -8.02
CA PHE A 365 20.76 -5.83 -8.85
C PHE A 365 19.54 -5.75 -7.93
N SER A 366 18.81 -4.64 -7.96
CA SER A 366 17.65 -4.35 -7.10
C SER A 366 16.80 -3.22 -7.68
N ASP A 367 15.60 -3.02 -7.14
CA ASP A 367 14.81 -1.80 -7.32
C ASP A 367 15.18 -0.70 -6.31
N GLY A 368 16.02 -0.96 -5.30
CA GLY A 368 16.40 0.06 -4.33
C GLY A 368 15.36 0.32 -3.23
N LEU A 369 14.31 -0.50 -3.11
CA LEU A 369 13.27 -0.39 -2.09
C LEU A 369 13.54 -1.36 -0.93
N SER A 370 13.69 -0.86 0.30
CA SER A 370 13.71 -1.67 1.52
C SER A 370 12.40 -1.51 2.29
N SER A 371 11.55 -2.53 2.26
CA SER A 371 10.25 -2.52 2.95
C SER A 371 10.33 -2.86 4.46
N LEU A 372 11.48 -3.34 4.94
CA LEU A 372 11.72 -3.69 6.36
C LEU A 372 13.06 -3.18 6.94
N SER A 373 13.65 -2.15 6.32
CA SER A 373 14.66 -1.29 6.96
C SER A 373 14.78 0.06 6.24
N GLU A 374 15.53 1.00 6.79
CA GLU A 374 15.83 2.27 6.11
C GLU A 374 16.57 2.00 4.77
N ASN A 375 16.33 2.81 3.74
CA ASN A 375 17.07 2.79 2.46
C ASN A 375 18.52 3.28 2.65
N LEU A 376 19.37 2.43 3.24
CA LEU A 376 20.78 2.70 3.51
C LEU A 376 21.61 1.41 3.43
N LEU A 377 22.61 1.37 2.54
CA LEU A 377 23.59 0.30 2.53
C LEU A 377 24.62 0.46 3.67
N PRO A 378 25.13 -0.67 4.23
CA PRO A 378 26.26 -0.65 5.15
C PRO A 378 27.51 0.05 4.57
N LYS A 379 28.40 0.53 5.44
CA LYS A 379 29.65 1.18 5.00
C LYS A 379 30.64 0.15 4.43
N THR A 380 31.17 0.42 3.24
CA THR A 380 32.27 -0.34 2.63
C THR A 380 33.29 0.60 1.96
N LYS A 381 34.51 0.09 1.72
CA LYS A 381 35.55 0.76 0.90
C LYS A 381 35.69 0.14 -0.50
N LYS A 382 34.92 -0.89 -0.83
CA LYS A 382 34.90 -1.54 -2.15
C LYS A 382 33.78 -0.91 -3.00
N PRO A 383 33.99 -0.67 -4.30
CA PRO A 383 32.98 -0.05 -5.16
C PRO A 383 31.76 -0.95 -5.34
N ILE A 384 30.58 -0.37 -5.22
CA ILE A 384 29.29 -1.00 -5.52
C ILE A 384 28.76 -0.39 -6.81
N TYR A 385 28.55 -1.22 -7.83
CA TYR A 385 27.80 -0.87 -9.02
C TYR A 385 26.35 -1.27 -8.80
N THR A 386 25.44 -0.31 -8.94
CA THR A 386 24.00 -0.51 -8.74
C THR A 386 23.30 -0.58 -10.10
N ILE A 387 22.48 -1.62 -10.28
CA ILE A 387 21.81 -1.91 -11.55
C ILE A 387 20.30 -2.00 -11.30
N ALA A 388 19.55 -1.11 -11.95
CA ALA A 388 18.09 -1.08 -11.92
C ALA A 388 17.51 -1.42 -13.29
N SER A 389 16.44 -2.20 -13.30
CA SER A 389 15.62 -2.47 -14.48
C SER A 389 14.10 -2.32 -14.25
N SER A 390 13.64 -2.05 -13.02
CA SER A 390 12.25 -1.66 -12.76
C SER A 390 12.03 -0.16 -13.01
N VAL A 391 10.81 0.21 -13.41
CA VAL A 391 10.36 1.60 -13.53
C VAL A 391 10.00 2.25 -12.19
N SER A 392 9.79 1.45 -11.14
CA SER A 392 9.46 1.89 -9.78
C SER A 392 10.67 2.04 -8.84
N SER A 393 11.89 1.90 -9.37
CA SER A 393 13.11 1.81 -8.54
C SER A 393 13.45 3.13 -7.84
N ASP A 394 13.93 3.11 -6.59
CA ASP A 394 14.49 4.30 -5.90
C ASP A 394 15.86 4.67 -6.47
N PHE A 395 15.82 5.24 -7.67
CA PHE A 395 17.00 5.61 -8.45
C PHE A 395 17.95 6.54 -7.67
N ALA A 396 17.42 7.44 -6.83
CA ALA A 396 18.22 8.34 -6.00
C ALA A 396 19.07 7.57 -4.97
N PHE A 397 18.47 6.60 -4.27
CA PHE A 397 19.18 5.73 -3.33
C PHE A 397 20.24 4.85 -4.02
N LEU A 398 19.89 4.26 -5.17
CA LEU A 398 20.82 3.42 -5.95
C LEU A 398 21.99 4.23 -6.52
N ASN A 399 21.73 5.44 -7.00
CA ASN A 399 22.74 6.37 -7.50
C ASN A 399 23.69 6.79 -6.37
N PHE A 400 23.15 7.29 -5.25
CA PHE A 400 23.92 7.67 -4.06
C PHE A 400 24.84 6.54 -3.57
N SER A 401 24.29 5.32 -3.45
CA SER A 401 25.02 4.15 -2.97
C SER A 401 26.23 3.79 -3.85
N SER A 402 26.11 4.00 -5.17
CA SER A 402 27.24 3.81 -6.09
C SER A 402 28.29 4.92 -5.97
N ILE A 403 27.88 6.19 -5.96
CA ILE A 403 28.79 7.35 -5.88
C ILE A 403 29.60 7.29 -4.57
N LYS A 404 28.93 7.04 -3.45
CA LYS A 404 29.50 6.95 -2.09
C LYS A 404 30.58 5.87 -1.93
N THR A 405 30.58 4.85 -2.81
CA THR A 405 31.56 3.75 -2.81
C THR A 405 32.56 3.81 -3.97
N GLY A 406 32.41 4.79 -4.88
CA GLY A 406 33.25 4.94 -6.07
C GLY A 406 32.82 4.09 -7.28
N GLY A 407 31.67 3.43 -7.22
CA GLY A 407 31.06 2.74 -8.36
C GLY A 407 30.30 3.67 -9.31
N ASN A 408 29.48 3.08 -10.18
CA ASN A 408 28.55 3.78 -11.06
C ASN A 408 27.15 3.14 -10.98
N PHE A 409 26.10 3.96 -11.12
CA PHE A 409 24.72 3.51 -11.25
C PHE A 409 24.29 3.35 -12.73
N ILE A 410 23.48 2.31 -12.98
CA ILE A 410 23.10 1.79 -14.30
C ILE A 410 21.58 1.61 -14.35
N ASN A 411 20.88 2.53 -15.01
CA ASN A 411 19.44 2.48 -15.26
C ASN A 411 19.15 1.83 -16.63
N LEU A 412 18.86 0.52 -16.65
CA LEU A 412 18.60 -0.25 -17.88
C LEU A 412 17.28 0.11 -18.59
N ASN A 413 16.51 1.07 -18.07
CA ASN A 413 15.36 1.66 -18.75
C ASN A 413 15.69 2.95 -19.52
N GLN A 414 16.88 3.53 -19.31
CA GLN A 414 17.36 4.72 -20.01
C GLN A 414 18.53 4.43 -20.96
N ILE A 415 19.45 3.54 -20.58
CA ILE A 415 20.67 3.24 -21.35
C ILE A 415 20.69 1.81 -21.90
N ASN A 416 21.36 1.63 -23.03
CA ASN A 416 21.56 0.32 -23.67
C ASN A 416 22.67 -0.51 -22.98
N SER A 417 22.78 -1.79 -23.35
CA SER A 417 23.76 -2.71 -22.77
C SER A 417 25.22 -2.33 -23.04
N GLU A 418 25.52 -1.56 -24.08
CA GLU A 418 26.88 -1.10 -24.40
C GLU A 418 27.32 0.02 -23.45
N ILE A 419 26.48 1.04 -23.25
CA ILE A 419 26.71 2.13 -22.29
C ILE A 419 26.71 1.59 -20.85
N ALA A 420 25.90 0.56 -20.56
CA ALA A 420 25.91 -0.12 -19.27
C ALA A 420 27.22 -0.92 -19.04
N LEU A 421 27.69 -1.67 -20.05
CA LEU A 421 28.99 -2.35 -20.00
C LEU A 421 30.15 -1.38 -19.81
N ASP A 422 30.11 -0.24 -20.50
CA ASP A 422 31.07 0.85 -20.40
C ASP A 422 31.17 1.37 -18.97
N LYS A 423 30.02 1.68 -18.33
CA LYS A 423 29.95 2.08 -16.90
C LYS A 423 30.48 1.02 -15.91
N LEU A 424 30.47 -0.27 -16.28
CA LEU A 424 31.04 -1.35 -15.46
C LEU A 424 32.55 -1.57 -15.68
N THR A 425 33.09 -1.18 -16.84
CA THR A 425 34.45 -1.58 -17.27
C THR A 425 35.42 -0.42 -17.45
N ASN A 426 34.92 0.81 -17.52
CA ASN A 426 35.69 2.05 -17.57
C ASN A 426 35.42 2.94 -16.35
N ALA A 427 36.41 3.74 -15.97
CA ALA A 427 36.25 4.86 -15.05
C ALA A 427 35.77 6.08 -15.84
N ASN A 428 34.69 6.71 -15.36
CA ASN A 428 34.16 7.95 -15.92
C ASN A 428 34.90 9.14 -15.34
N LEU A 429 35.02 10.21 -16.13
CA LEU A 429 35.49 11.52 -15.66
C LEU A 429 34.53 12.01 -14.57
N LYS A 430 35.04 12.65 -13.52
CA LYS A 430 34.23 13.19 -12.42
C LYS A 430 34.33 14.70 -12.35
N PHE A 431 33.25 15.36 -11.95
CA PHE A 431 33.28 16.76 -11.56
C PHE A 431 34.02 16.92 -10.22
N LEU A 432 34.96 17.85 -10.15
CA LEU A 432 35.83 18.13 -9.00
C LEU A 432 35.63 19.56 -8.47
N GLY A 433 34.43 20.11 -8.63
CA GLY A 433 34.09 21.45 -8.12
C GLY A 433 34.57 22.58 -9.03
N ILE A 434 34.79 23.74 -8.43
CA ILE A 434 35.33 24.93 -9.10
C ILE A 434 36.65 25.38 -8.49
N LYS A 435 37.49 25.96 -9.33
CA LYS A 435 38.67 26.74 -8.91
C LYS A 435 38.21 27.89 -7.99
N GLU A 436 38.97 28.17 -6.93
CA GLU A 436 38.57 29.06 -5.82
C GLU A 436 37.85 30.35 -6.28
N ASN A 437 36.55 30.43 -5.99
CA ASN A 437 35.75 31.64 -6.21
C ASN A 437 34.76 31.81 -5.06
N PHE A 438 35.11 32.67 -4.09
CA PHE A 438 34.31 32.97 -2.90
C PHE A 438 33.00 33.74 -3.17
N THR A 439 32.70 34.04 -4.43
CA THR A 439 31.48 34.78 -4.84
C THR A 439 30.41 33.89 -5.47
N VAL A 440 30.59 32.57 -5.40
CA VAL A 440 29.58 31.56 -5.79
C VAL A 440 29.28 30.63 -4.61
N THR A 441 28.00 30.41 -4.32
CA THR A 441 27.52 29.48 -3.28
C THR A 441 26.49 28.51 -3.84
N ASP A 442 26.16 27.47 -3.06
CA ASP A 442 25.14 26.45 -3.40
C ASP A 442 25.28 25.89 -4.83
N LEU A 443 26.52 25.56 -5.23
CA LEU A 443 26.83 24.98 -6.53
C LEU A 443 26.48 23.49 -6.56
N PHE A 444 25.69 23.08 -7.55
CA PHE A 444 25.32 21.69 -7.84
C PHE A 444 25.62 21.35 -9.31
N PRO A 445 25.86 20.07 -9.67
CA PRO A 445 25.92 18.89 -8.80
C PRO A 445 27.16 18.89 -7.88
N MET A 446 27.16 18.01 -6.88
CA MET A 446 28.26 17.88 -5.91
C MET A 446 29.53 17.29 -6.55
N GLU A 447 30.67 17.54 -5.91
CA GLU A 447 31.95 16.91 -6.24
C GLU A 447 31.85 15.37 -6.23
N GLY A 448 32.56 14.73 -7.16
CA GLY A 448 32.56 13.28 -7.34
C GLY A 448 31.46 12.73 -8.24
N THR A 449 30.50 13.55 -8.69
CA THR A 449 29.50 13.19 -9.71
C THR A 449 30.20 12.80 -11.03
N SER A 450 29.85 11.62 -11.57
CA SER A 450 30.34 11.13 -12.85
C SER A 450 29.76 11.94 -14.02
N VAL A 451 30.60 12.25 -15.01
CA VAL A 451 30.30 13.13 -16.15
C VAL A 451 30.57 12.40 -17.47
N SER A 452 29.65 12.52 -18.43
CA SER A 452 29.79 11.94 -19.77
C SER A 452 28.99 12.75 -20.80
N GLY A 453 29.67 13.55 -21.62
CA GLY A 453 29.01 14.39 -22.61
C GLY A 453 28.42 15.66 -22.00
N ASN A 454 27.11 15.85 -22.11
CA ASN A 454 26.45 17.08 -21.66
C ASN A 454 26.43 17.18 -20.12
N PHE A 455 26.95 18.28 -19.56
CA PHE A 455 27.05 18.53 -18.12
C PHE A 455 26.37 19.85 -17.74
N SER A 456 25.34 19.74 -16.91
CA SER A 456 24.64 20.87 -16.32
C SER A 456 25.06 21.15 -14.89
N PHE A 457 24.95 22.41 -14.49
CA PHE A 457 25.28 22.90 -13.17
C PHE A 457 24.41 24.11 -12.81
N SER A 458 24.22 24.38 -11.52
CA SER A 458 23.46 25.54 -11.04
C SER A 458 24.04 26.06 -9.74
N GLY A 459 23.95 27.36 -9.49
CA GLY A 459 24.37 27.95 -8.22
C GLY A 459 23.86 29.37 -8.03
N ILE A 460 24.33 30.01 -6.98
CA ILE A 460 24.06 31.41 -6.66
C ILE A 460 25.37 32.20 -6.84
N SER A 461 25.36 33.22 -7.69
CA SER A 461 26.43 34.22 -7.76
C SER A 461 26.05 35.42 -6.90
N LEU A 462 26.99 35.89 -6.08
CA LEU A 462 26.84 37.13 -5.29
C LEU A 462 27.00 38.38 -6.17
N ASN A 463 27.59 38.23 -7.36
CA ASN A 463 27.82 39.31 -8.33
C ASN A 463 26.98 39.10 -9.60
N PRO A 464 26.50 40.19 -10.27
CA PRO A 464 25.81 40.09 -11.55
C PRO A 464 26.71 39.62 -12.69
N LYS A 465 28.03 39.79 -12.55
CA LYS A 465 29.05 39.40 -13.53
C LYS A 465 30.20 38.68 -12.84
N ASN A 466 30.61 37.54 -13.38
CA ASN A 466 31.54 36.61 -12.73
C ASN A 466 32.25 35.71 -13.78
N GLU A 467 33.33 35.05 -13.38
CA GLU A 467 33.91 33.93 -14.14
C GLU A 467 34.19 32.77 -13.18
N ILE A 468 33.71 31.57 -13.51
CA ILE A 468 34.03 30.34 -12.79
C ILE A 468 34.79 29.38 -13.70
N THR A 469 35.66 28.56 -13.10
CA THR A 469 36.37 27.49 -13.81
C THR A 469 35.98 26.16 -13.20
N LEU A 470 35.14 25.39 -13.91
CA LEU A 470 34.76 24.02 -13.55
C LEU A 470 35.96 23.09 -13.72
N LEU A 471 36.17 22.19 -12.76
CA LEU A 471 37.26 21.21 -12.75
C LEU A 471 36.70 19.82 -12.99
N PHE A 472 37.36 19.02 -13.83
CA PHE A 472 36.99 17.63 -14.08
C PHE A 472 38.23 16.72 -14.08
N GLY A 473 38.10 15.50 -13.58
CA GLY A 473 39.26 14.66 -13.30
C GLY A 473 38.98 13.21 -12.92
N TYR A 474 40.05 12.53 -12.51
CA TYR A 474 40.08 11.13 -12.09
C TYR A 474 40.85 11.02 -10.77
N ASN A 475 40.41 10.18 -9.84
CA ASN A 475 41.08 9.99 -8.54
C ASN A 475 41.33 11.30 -7.75
N ASN A 476 40.46 12.31 -7.94
CA ASN A 476 40.57 13.69 -7.44
C ASN A 476 41.71 14.54 -8.06
N GLU A 477 42.39 14.06 -9.10
CA GLU A 477 43.33 14.84 -9.91
C GLU A 477 42.60 15.46 -11.10
N ALA A 478 42.60 16.79 -11.22
CA ALA A 478 41.98 17.51 -12.33
C ALA A 478 42.80 17.35 -13.62
N VAL A 479 42.15 16.89 -14.70
CA VAL A 479 42.76 16.71 -16.03
C VAL A 479 42.15 17.62 -17.10
N LEU A 480 41.07 18.32 -16.76
CA LEU A 480 40.31 19.17 -17.69
C LEU A 480 39.70 20.36 -16.93
N GLU A 481 39.95 21.58 -17.41
CA GLU A 481 39.27 22.80 -16.95
C GLU A 481 38.22 23.27 -17.99
N ARG A 482 37.15 23.92 -17.52
CA ARG A 482 36.19 24.66 -18.36
C ARG A 482 35.85 26.01 -17.73
N LYS A 483 36.18 27.09 -18.43
CA LYS A 483 35.75 28.45 -18.06
C LYS A 483 34.29 28.68 -18.45
N ILE A 484 33.55 29.33 -17.56
CA ILE A 484 32.17 29.76 -17.73
C ILE A 484 32.08 31.23 -17.33
N THR A 485 31.63 32.08 -18.25
CA THR A 485 31.31 33.48 -17.97
C THR A 485 29.86 33.59 -17.49
N LEU A 486 29.65 34.20 -16.33
CA LEU A 486 28.33 34.61 -15.84
C LEU A 486 28.17 36.11 -16.11
N ASP A 487 27.13 36.52 -16.82
CA ASP A 487 26.82 37.93 -17.09
C ASP A 487 25.31 38.16 -17.15
N GLY A 488 24.73 38.58 -16.03
CA GLY A 488 23.31 38.84 -15.87
C GLY A 488 22.76 40.01 -16.70
N ALA A 489 23.60 40.80 -17.39
CA ALA A 489 23.12 41.77 -18.38
C ALA A 489 22.83 41.13 -19.75
N VAL A 490 23.40 39.95 -20.03
CA VAL A 490 23.30 39.23 -21.31
C VAL A 490 22.52 37.92 -21.18
N GLN A 491 22.62 37.26 -20.02
CA GLN A 491 22.11 35.91 -19.76
C GLN A 491 20.81 35.90 -18.94
N ASN A 492 20.26 37.07 -18.56
CA ASN A 492 19.00 37.13 -17.81
C ASN A 492 17.82 36.61 -18.66
N THR A 493 17.01 35.73 -18.09
CA THR A 493 15.79 35.23 -18.72
C THR A 493 14.56 35.41 -17.84
N ASN A 494 13.44 35.74 -18.47
CA ASN A 494 12.10 35.72 -17.86
C ASN A 494 11.26 34.53 -18.38
N ASP A 495 11.82 33.75 -19.32
CA ASP A 495 11.17 32.58 -19.94
C ASP A 495 11.26 31.30 -19.09
N ILE A 496 12.14 31.32 -18.09
CA ILE A 496 12.56 30.24 -17.22
C ILE A 496 12.65 30.77 -15.78
N ASN A 497 12.24 29.95 -14.80
CA ASN A 497 12.53 30.20 -13.39
C ASN A 497 13.84 29.48 -13.00
N VAL A 498 14.95 30.20 -13.08
CA VAL A 498 16.30 29.69 -12.75
C VAL A 498 16.43 29.39 -11.25
N GLU A 499 15.76 30.15 -10.39
CA GLU A 499 15.69 29.88 -8.94
C GLU A 499 15.10 28.49 -8.65
N LYS A 500 14.04 28.11 -9.40
CA LYS A 500 13.39 26.79 -9.30
C LYS A 500 14.27 25.65 -9.85
N LEU A 501 14.99 25.87 -10.96
CA LEU A 501 15.95 24.88 -11.49
C LEU A 501 17.12 24.64 -10.52
N TRP A 502 17.63 25.70 -9.88
CA TRP A 502 18.61 25.58 -8.80
C TRP A 502 18.03 24.79 -7.61
N ALA A 503 16.79 25.10 -7.19
CA ALA A 503 16.14 24.41 -6.10
C ALA A 503 15.92 22.91 -6.39
N GLN A 504 15.61 22.55 -7.64
CA GLN A 504 15.50 21.15 -8.07
C GLN A 504 16.84 20.40 -7.95
N LYS A 505 17.96 20.99 -8.40
CA LYS A 505 19.29 20.38 -8.22
C LYS A 505 19.71 20.33 -6.74
N LYS A 506 19.35 21.34 -5.95
CA LYS A 506 19.58 21.33 -4.49
C LYS A 506 18.78 20.21 -3.80
N ILE A 507 17.49 20.09 -4.09
CA ILE A 507 16.63 19.01 -3.57
C ILE A 507 17.17 17.63 -3.99
N ALA A 508 17.52 17.44 -5.27
CA ALA A 508 18.08 16.17 -5.74
C ALA A 508 19.39 15.78 -5.03
N ASN A 509 20.23 16.77 -4.69
CA ASN A 509 21.42 16.55 -3.87
C ASN A 509 21.08 16.24 -2.40
N LEU A 510 20.10 16.92 -1.82
CA LEU A 510 19.65 16.68 -0.45
C LEU A 510 18.96 15.31 -0.29
N GLU A 511 18.20 14.85 -1.30
CA GLU A 511 17.54 13.53 -1.31
C GLU A 511 18.55 12.37 -1.22
N LEU A 512 19.81 12.56 -1.63
CA LEU A 512 20.89 11.57 -1.47
C LEU A 512 21.10 11.15 0.01
N GLU A 513 20.92 12.07 0.96
CA GLU A 513 20.85 11.77 2.39
C GLU A 513 19.53 12.27 3.01
N TYR A 514 18.41 11.99 2.32
CA TYR A 514 17.04 12.37 2.68
C TYR A 514 16.72 12.27 4.19
N ALA A 515 17.15 11.20 4.86
CA ALA A 515 16.89 10.99 6.29
C ALA A 515 17.54 12.04 7.24
N LYS A 516 18.52 12.81 6.77
CA LYS A 516 19.10 13.97 7.48
C LYS A 516 18.46 15.29 7.03
N ASN A 517 18.08 15.37 5.77
CA ASN A 517 17.75 16.60 5.06
C ASN A 517 16.24 16.82 4.85
N ALA A 518 15.42 15.94 5.43
CA ALA A 518 13.96 15.87 5.28
C ALA A 518 13.27 17.24 5.41
N ASP A 519 13.66 18.03 6.40
CA ASP A 519 13.05 19.33 6.71
C ASP A 519 13.47 20.43 5.71
N GLU A 520 14.73 20.41 5.23
CA GLU A 520 15.19 21.35 4.19
C GLU A 520 14.56 21.00 2.83
N ILE A 521 14.43 19.70 2.51
CA ILE A 521 13.71 19.22 1.32
C ILE A 521 12.25 19.67 1.36
N GLU A 522 11.59 19.56 2.52
CA GLU A 522 10.21 20.03 2.68
C GLU A 522 10.10 21.55 2.54
N LEU A 523 11.02 22.30 3.16
CA LEU A 523 11.05 23.77 3.10
C LEU A 523 11.26 24.28 1.66
N LEU A 524 12.19 23.67 0.93
CA LEU A 524 12.45 23.99 -0.48
C LEU A 524 11.27 23.57 -1.37
N GLY A 525 10.71 22.37 -1.18
CA GLY A 525 9.53 21.90 -1.89
C GLY A 525 8.33 22.84 -1.71
N LYS A 526 8.10 23.33 -0.49
CA LYS A 526 7.08 24.34 -0.16
C LYS A 526 7.39 25.71 -0.75
N LYS A 527 8.63 26.20 -0.68
CA LYS A 527 9.00 27.51 -1.26
C LYS A 527 8.79 27.55 -2.78
N PHE A 528 9.08 26.44 -3.47
CA PHE A 528 9.20 26.40 -4.93
C PHE A 528 8.09 25.65 -5.68
N GLY A 529 7.11 25.08 -4.97
CA GLY A 529 6.03 24.31 -5.60
C GLY A 529 6.49 22.98 -6.21
N ILE A 530 7.52 22.37 -5.62
CA ILE A 530 8.12 21.12 -6.10
C ILE A 530 7.57 19.95 -5.29
N VAL A 531 7.07 18.92 -5.96
CA VAL A 531 6.65 17.66 -5.34
C VAL A 531 7.88 16.79 -5.05
N THR A 532 8.06 16.37 -3.79
CA THR A 532 9.23 15.62 -3.30
C THR A 532 8.80 14.39 -2.51
N LYS A 533 9.74 13.62 -1.92
CA LYS A 533 9.38 12.57 -0.93
C LYS A 533 8.63 13.12 0.31
N ASN A 534 8.66 14.44 0.59
CA ASN A 534 7.98 15.08 1.73
C ASN A 534 6.90 16.12 1.37
N THR A 535 6.72 16.47 0.10
CA THR A 535 5.78 17.52 -0.32
C THR A 535 4.84 17.07 -1.42
N SER A 536 3.57 17.41 -1.25
CA SER A 536 2.47 17.16 -2.20
C SER A 536 1.87 18.49 -2.64
N LEU A 537 1.20 18.52 -3.80
CA LEU A 537 0.45 19.68 -4.29
C LEU A 537 -1.04 19.44 -4.05
N ILE A 538 -1.72 20.35 -3.34
CA ILE A 538 -3.13 20.23 -2.96
C ILE A 538 -3.99 21.38 -3.52
N VAL A 539 -5.21 21.06 -3.96
CA VAL A 539 -6.27 21.99 -4.35
C VAL A 539 -7.46 21.77 -3.43
N LEU A 540 -7.97 22.82 -2.80
CA LEU A 540 -9.20 22.78 -1.99
C LEU A 540 -10.26 23.69 -2.61
N GLU A 541 -11.52 23.35 -2.38
CA GLU A 541 -12.66 24.10 -2.92
C GLU A 541 -12.93 25.40 -2.16
N ASN A 542 -12.93 25.38 -0.83
CA ASN A 542 -13.36 26.51 0.00
C ASN A 542 -12.18 27.22 0.66
N VAL A 543 -12.23 28.56 0.71
CA VAL A 543 -11.25 29.38 1.46
C VAL A 543 -11.14 28.96 2.94
N ARG A 544 -12.27 28.53 3.54
CA ARG A 544 -12.32 28.08 4.93
C ARG A 544 -11.52 26.80 5.17
N ASP A 545 -11.44 25.88 4.20
CA ASP A 545 -10.66 24.65 4.36
C ASP A 545 -9.16 24.97 4.46
N TYR A 546 -8.67 25.92 3.64
CA TYR A 546 -7.30 26.44 3.75
C TYR A 546 -7.02 27.07 5.13
N ILE A 547 -7.99 27.77 5.73
CA ILE A 547 -7.84 28.38 7.06
C ILE A 547 -7.87 27.31 8.16
N SER A 548 -8.89 26.45 8.18
CA SER A 548 -9.09 25.40 9.20
C SER A 548 -7.90 24.45 9.32
N TYR A 549 -7.22 24.18 8.21
CA TYR A 549 -6.05 23.31 8.17
C TYR A 549 -4.72 24.06 8.13
N ASP A 550 -4.69 25.38 8.21
CA ASP A 550 -3.48 26.22 8.05
C ASP A 550 -2.62 25.83 6.83
N ILE A 551 -3.21 25.95 5.66
CA ILE A 551 -2.58 25.79 4.35
C ILE A 551 -2.66 27.13 3.62
N LEU A 552 -1.54 27.59 3.06
CA LEU A 552 -1.48 28.85 2.34
C LEU A 552 -2.24 28.72 1.00
N PRO A 553 -3.29 29.51 0.73
CA PRO A 553 -4.13 29.32 -0.45
C PRO A 553 -3.49 29.88 -1.73
N PRO A 554 -3.99 29.48 -2.93
CA PRO A 554 -3.56 30.07 -4.19
C PRO A 554 -3.88 31.57 -4.23
N ALA A 555 -3.14 32.32 -5.05
CA ALA A 555 -3.16 33.78 -5.08
C ALA A 555 -4.58 34.39 -5.26
N GLU A 556 -5.47 33.69 -5.98
CA GLU A 556 -6.86 34.12 -6.19
C GLU A 556 -7.72 34.20 -4.92
N LEU A 557 -7.45 33.35 -3.91
CA LEU A 557 -8.20 33.32 -2.65
C LEU A 557 -7.50 34.08 -1.51
N ARG A 558 -6.30 34.62 -1.77
CA ARG A 558 -5.40 35.07 -0.70
C ARG A 558 -5.92 36.29 0.06
N ALA A 559 -6.53 37.25 -0.62
CA ALA A 559 -7.08 38.45 0.01
C ALA A 559 -8.28 38.14 0.95
N GLU A 560 -9.08 37.12 0.60
CA GLU A 560 -10.19 36.64 1.43
C GLU A 560 -9.68 35.86 2.64
N PHE A 561 -8.70 34.96 2.43
CA PHE A 561 -8.03 34.22 3.50
C PHE A 561 -7.37 35.13 4.53
N ASP A 562 -6.58 36.12 4.10
CA ASP A 562 -5.90 37.05 5.00
C ASP A 562 -6.91 37.95 5.76
N GLN A 563 -8.11 38.20 5.18
CA GLN A 563 -9.20 38.91 5.84
C GLN A 563 -9.88 38.06 6.92
N ILE A 564 -10.26 36.82 6.63
CA ILE A 564 -10.95 35.92 7.57
C ILE A 564 -9.99 35.48 8.68
N LYS A 565 -8.76 35.07 8.35
CA LYS A 565 -7.76 34.62 9.34
C LYS A 565 -7.40 35.73 10.35
N LYS A 566 -7.51 37.00 9.96
CA LYS A 566 -7.36 38.16 10.86
C LYS A 566 -8.54 38.32 11.85
N GLN A 567 -9.73 37.80 11.53
CA GLN A 567 -10.89 37.82 12.42
C GLN A 567 -10.92 36.60 13.35
N GLU A 568 -10.40 35.45 12.92
CA GLU A 568 -10.46 34.19 13.67
C GLU A 568 -9.28 33.95 14.62
N HIS A 569 -8.16 34.68 14.46
CA HIS A 569 -6.91 34.48 15.21
C HIS A 569 -7.08 34.45 16.75
N ASP A 570 -7.90 35.36 17.29
CA ASP A 570 -8.14 35.48 18.73
C ASP A 570 -8.94 34.29 19.30
N ALA A 571 -9.75 33.61 18.47
CA ALA A 571 -10.47 32.41 18.87
C ALA A 571 -9.57 31.15 18.84
N THR A 572 -8.67 31.05 17.86
CA THR A 572 -7.76 29.90 17.73
C THR A 572 -6.81 29.78 18.94
N LEU A 573 -6.34 30.91 19.47
CA LEU A 573 -5.49 30.95 20.67
C LEU A 573 -6.21 30.51 21.94
N ALA A 574 -7.53 30.69 22.03
CA ALA A 574 -8.34 30.10 23.10
C ALA A 574 -8.46 28.58 22.93
N GLN A 575 -8.75 28.10 21.72
CA GLN A 575 -9.01 26.68 21.47
C GLN A 575 -7.77 25.78 21.67
N GLN A 576 -6.55 26.27 21.40
CA GLN A 576 -5.32 25.54 21.73
C GLN A 576 -5.16 25.22 23.23
N LYS A 577 -5.82 25.98 24.10
CA LYS A 577 -5.79 25.76 25.55
C LYS A 577 -6.67 24.59 26.00
N ASN A 578 -7.73 24.31 25.25
CA ASN A 578 -8.80 23.39 25.66
C ASN A 578 -8.40 21.90 25.56
N ASN A 579 -7.41 21.53 24.73
CA ASN A 579 -6.95 20.13 24.62
C ASN A 579 -6.35 19.61 25.93
N TRP A 580 -5.76 20.48 26.75
CA TRP A 580 -5.31 20.09 28.10
C TRP A 580 -6.45 20.01 29.12
N GLU A 581 -7.60 20.63 28.85
CA GLU A 581 -8.80 20.53 29.69
C GLU A 581 -9.53 19.19 29.47
N SER A 582 -9.50 18.61 28.27
CA SER A 582 -9.97 17.22 28.06
C SER A 582 -9.08 16.22 28.80
N ILE A 583 -7.75 16.35 28.70
CA ILE A 583 -6.78 15.52 29.45
C ILE A 583 -7.04 15.61 30.98
N GLU A 584 -7.28 16.81 31.51
CA GLU A 584 -7.64 17.01 32.92
C GLU A 584 -8.97 16.33 33.29
N SER A 585 -9.99 16.42 32.41
CA SER A 585 -11.30 15.79 32.60
C SER A 585 -11.21 14.25 32.61
N TYR A 586 -10.53 13.66 31.64
CA TYR A 586 -10.32 12.20 31.57
C TYR A 586 -9.48 11.70 32.74
N PHE A 587 -8.40 12.40 33.10
CA PHE A 587 -7.62 12.09 34.30
C PHE A 587 -8.45 12.20 35.58
N GLY A 588 -9.29 13.23 35.72
CA GLY A 588 -10.21 13.41 36.84
C GLY A 588 -11.19 12.25 36.97
N SER A 589 -11.79 11.84 35.85
CA SER A 589 -12.75 10.72 35.75
C SER A 589 -12.14 9.37 36.19
N ILE A 590 -10.97 9.00 35.65
CA ILE A 590 -10.33 7.73 36.03
C ILE A 590 -9.79 7.74 37.46
N ASN A 591 -9.27 8.88 37.93
CA ASN A 591 -8.79 9.07 39.30
C ASN A 591 -9.95 8.99 40.32
N ALA A 592 -11.15 9.49 39.97
CA ALA A 592 -12.35 9.33 40.79
C ALA A 592 -12.79 7.86 40.87
N TRP A 593 -13.01 7.19 39.73
CA TRP A 593 -13.37 5.77 39.68
C TRP A 593 -12.37 4.89 40.45
N TRP A 594 -11.07 5.11 40.27
CA TRP A 594 -10.06 4.31 40.98
C TRP A 594 -10.16 4.51 42.51
N LYS A 595 -10.44 5.72 43.00
CA LYS A 595 -10.59 6.02 44.43
C LYS A 595 -11.81 5.36 45.07
N GLU A 596 -12.92 5.20 44.36
CA GLU A 596 -14.17 4.61 44.90
C GLU A 596 -13.99 3.18 45.38
N ASN A 597 -13.05 2.42 44.79
CA ASN A 597 -12.57 1.13 45.29
C ASN A 597 -13.71 0.13 45.57
N VAL A 598 -14.59 -0.04 44.59
CA VAL A 598 -15.72 -0.98 44.63
C VAL A 598 -15.22 -2.38 45.01
N LYS A 599 -15.80 -2.94 46.08
CA LYS A 599 -15.50 -4.29 46.57
C LYS A 599 -16.78 -5.11 46.60
N TYR A 600 -16.93 -5.98 45.60
CA TYR A 600 -18.11 -6.83 45.45
C TYR A 600 -18.34 -7.73 46.67
N LYS A 601 -19.38 -7.44 47.45
CA LYS A 601 -19.88 -8.30 48.53
C LYS A 601 -20.93 -9.22 47.94
N GLY A 602 -20.49 -10.35 47.39
CA GLY A 602 -21.32 -11.20 46.55
C GLY A 602 -22.64 -11.65 47.19
N GLN A 603 -23.69 -11.73 46.37
CA GLN A 603 -24.94 -12.35 46.77
C GLN A 603 -24.70 -13.81 47.16
N LYS A 604 -25.30 -14.25 48.27
CA LYS A 604 -25.40 -15.68 48.57
C LYS A 604 -26.27 -16.33 47.50
N ILE A 605 -25.67 -17.15 46.64
CA ILE A 605 -26.39 -17.99 45.67
C ILE A 605 -27.43 -18.81 46.45
N ALA A 606 -28.72 -18.52 46.24
CA ALA A 606 -29.81 -19.20 46.93
C ALA A 606 -29.84 -20.68 46.51
N SER A 607 -29.70 -21.59 47.47
CA SER A 607 -29.51 -23.01 47.20
C SER A 607 -30.80 -23.68 46.70
N LYS A 608 -30.86 -23.90 45.38
CA LYS A 608 -31.80 -24.81 44.67
C LYS A 608 -33.29 -24.66 45.04
N TYR A 609 -34.04 -23.99 44.18
CA TYR A 609 -35.47 -24.28 44.05
C TYR A 609 -35.67 -25.78 43.81
N LYS A 610 -36.36 -26.47 44.73
CA LYS A 610 -36.84 -27.85 44.47
C LYS A 610 -37.93 -27.78 43.41
N SER A 611 -37.74 -28.47 42.29
CA SER A 611 -38.80 -28.59 41.28
C SER A 611 -39.99 -29.36 41.85
N LYS A 612 -41.17 -28.75 41.79
CA LYS A 612 -42.42 -29.32 42.32
C LYS A 612 -43.01 -30.27 41.28
N ARG A 613 -42.51 -31.51 41.24
CA ARG A 613 -42.90 -32.55 40.28
C ARG A 613 -44.39 -32.90 40.45
N LEU A 614 -45.23 -32.41 39.54
CA LEU A 614 -46.59 -32.93 39.34
C LEU A 614 -46.51 -34.37 38.82
N ALA A 615 -47.43 -35.21 39.27
CA ALA A 615 -47.45 -36.64 38.96
C ALA A 615 -48.65 -37.01 38.07
N GLN A 616 -48.45 -38.02 37.24
CA GLN A 616 -49.53 -38.87 36.72
C GLN A 616 -49.27 -40.33 37.15
N PRO A 617 -50.31 -41.16 37.31
CA PRO A 617 -50.23 -42.36 38.13
C PRO A 617 -49.71 -43.58 37.37
N VAL A 618 -48.90 -44.39 38.06
CA VAL A 618 -48.66 -45.80 37.71
C VAL A 618 -48.93 -46.64 38.96
N ARG A 619 -49.41 -47.87 38.72
CA ARG A 619 -49.93 -48.82 39.72
C ARG A 619 -48.80 -49.35 40.61
N ALA A 620 -49.11 -49.67 41.87
CA ALA A 620 -48.15 -50.17 42.86
C ALA A 620 -48.00 -51.70 42.81
N GLU A 621 -46.83 -52.22 43.20
CA GLU A 621 -46.71 -53.52 43.90
C GLU A 621 -45.32 -53.73 44.57
N ALA A 622 -45.33 -54.53 45.64
CA ALA A 622 -44.23 -55.27 46.30
C ALA A 622 -43.00 -54.56 46.94
N ASN A 623 -42.60 -55.11 48.10
CA ASN A 623 -41.48 -54.73 48.97
C ASN A 623 -40.13 -55.36 48.53
N GLU A 624 -38.98 -54.90 49.08
CA GLU A 624 -38.20 -55.61 50.13
C GLU A 624 -36.86 -54.89 50.47
N THR A 625 -35.92 -55.53 51.18
CA THR A 625 -35.16 -54.87 52.28
C THR A 625 -33.70 -55.35 52.53
N ILE A 626 -32.82 -54.38 52.87
CA ILE A 626 -31.60 -54.46 53.73
C ILE A 626 -30.30 -55.08 53.12
N LYS A 627 -29.14 -54.62 53.67
CA LYS A 627 -27.71 -55.03 53.54
C LYS A 627 -26.88 -54.30 52.47
N GLY A 628 -25.58 -54.03 52.70
CA GLY A 628 -24.78 -54.18 53.93
C GLY A 628 -23.29 -53.85 53.72
N ASP A 629 -22.62 -53.40 54.79
CA ASP A 629 -21.15 -53.19 54.95
C ASP A 629 -20.38 -54.53 54.96
N PRO A 630 -19.02 -54.58 54.98
CA PRO A 630 -18.00 -53.50 54.81
C PRO A 630 -16.86 -53.86 53.82
N ASP A 631 -15.83 -52.99 53.66
CA ASP A 631 -14.44 -53.41 53.96
C ASP A 631 -13.39 -52.26 54.09
N ALA A 632 -12.46 -52.51 55.02
CA ALA A 632 -11.37 -51.70 55.59
C ALA A 632 -10.10 -51.53 54.69
N VAL A 633 -9.05 -50.72 54.98
CA VAL A 633 -8.85 -49.44 55.74
C VAL A 633 -7.43 -48.85 55.46
N LEU A 634 -7.20 -47.56 55.78
CA LEU A 634 -5.93 -46.78 55.96
C LEU A 634 -4.54 -47.37 55.61
N THR A 635 -3.66 -46.52 55.04
CA THR A 635 -2.54 -45.87 55.78
C THR A 635 -1.84 -44.75 54.97
N VAL A 636 -0.92 -44.01 55.61
CA VAL A 636 -0.23 -42.77 55.16
C VAL A 636 1.23 -42.83 55.64
N ASP A 637 2.18 -42.17 54.95
CA ASP A 637 3.31 -41.42 55.57
C ASP A 637 4.20 -40.66 54.56
N GLU A 638 4.82 -39.56 55.02
CA GLU A 638 5.92 -38.82 54.36
C GLU A 638 7.29 -39.19 54.96
N PRO A 639 8.44 -38.77 54.40
CA PRO A 639 9.18 -37.67 55.06
C PRO A 639 10.04 -36.75 54.15
N VAL A 640 10.80 -35.84 54.77
CA VAL A 640 11.45 -34.63 54.20
C VAL A 640 12.99 -34.78 54.01
N GLY A 641 13.60 -34.03 53.08
CA GLY A 641 15.07 -33.92 52.86
C GLY A 641 15.57 -32.48 52.59
N ARG A 642 16.89 -32.20 52.75
CA ARG A 642 17.44 -30.82 52.88
C ARG A 642 18.93 -30.66 52.50
N GLY A 643 19.31 -29.54 51.84
CA GLY A 643 20.71 -29.09 51.59
C GLY A 643 21.24 -29.38 50.17
N THR A 644 22.28 -28.71 49.62
CA THR A 644 23.15 -27.59 50.05
C THR A 644 23.63 -26.76 48.83
N SER A 645 24.34 -25.63 49.04
CA SER A 645 24.87 -24.73 47.98
C SER A 645 26.38 -24.88 47.74
N GLU A 646 26.86 -24.52 46.54
CA GLU A 646 28.27 -24.14 46.28
C GLU A 646 28.39 -23.18 45.06
N THR A 647 29.59 -22.69 44.72
CA THR A 647 29.76 -21.39 44.01
C THR A 647 30.87 -21.29 42.95
N VAL A 648 30.57 -20.55 41.88
CA VAL A 648 31.47 -19.77 40.98
C VAL A 648 32.42 -20.52 40.04
N ILE A 649 32.34 -20.17 38.74
CA ILE A 649 33.44 -19.68 37.86
C ILE A 649 32.80 -19.07 36.59
N GLU A 650 33.32 -17.95 36.09
CA GLU A 650 32.94 -17.33 34.81
C GLU A 650 33.94 -17.70 33.70
N GLN A 651 33.47 -17.80 32.45
CA GLN A 651 34.29 -17.45 31.28
C GLN A 651 33.41 -17.17 30.04
N ASP A 652 33.80 -16.16 29.25
CA ASP A 652 33.13 -15.76 28.00
C ASP A 652 33.22 -16.83 26.90
N ASN A 653 32.18 -16.90 26.05
CA ASN A 653 32.33 -16.58 24.61
C ASN A 653 30.99 -16.53 23.85
N ASN A 654 30.96 -15.78 22.73
CA ASN A 654 29.77 -15.50 21.94
C ASN A 654 29.35 -16.66 21.01
N VAL A 655 28.13 -17.20 21.17
CA VAL A 655 27.17 -17.47 20.08
C VAL A 655 25.75 -17.38 20.64
N TYR A 656 24.91 -16.47 20.11
CA TYR A 656 23.47 -16.45 20.42
C TYR A 656 22.71 -17.53 19.65
N ASN A 657 22.83 -18.78 20.10
CA ASN A 657 22.02 -19.89 19.59
C ASN A 657 20.65 -19.87 20.29
N THR A 658 19.65 -19.26 19.66
CA THR A 658 18.30 -19.08 20.21
C THR A 658 17.51 -20.40 20.23
N ALA A 659 17.76 -21.21 21.25
CA ALA A 659 16.93 -22.38 21.56
C ALA A 659 15.45 -21.99 21.65
N ALA A 660 14.57 -22.78 21.03
CA ALA A 660 13.13 -22.51 21.01
C ALA A 660 12.57 -22.40 22.43
N PRO A 661 11.65 -21.44 22.70
CA PRO A 661 11.10 -21.25 24.03
C PRO A 661 10.36 -22.52 24.50
N PRO A 662 10.51 -22.94 25.77
CA PRO A 662 9.79 -24.09 26.29
C PRO A 662 8.28 -23.83 26.26
N ALA A 663 7.50 -24.89 26.01
CA ALA A 663 6.04 -24.80 25.90
C ALA A 663 5.41 -24.13 27.14
N PRO A 664 4.41 -23.25 26.95
CA PRO A 664 3.86 -22.44 28.03
C PRO A 664 3.21 -23.29 29.13
N LYS A 665 3.44 -22.91 30.39
CA LYS A 665 2.74 -23.45 31.55
C LYS A 665 1.33 -22.84 31.59
N VAL A 666 0.32 -23.69 31.37
CA VAL A 666 -1.14 -23.43 31.46
C VAL A 666 -1.52 -21.96 31.70
N ASP A 667 -1.68 -21.21 30.60
CA ASP A 667 -2.04 -19.79 30.65
C ASP A 667 -3.43 -19.57 31.28
N GLN A 668 -3.56 -18.50 32.06
CA GLN A 668 -4.83 -18.02 32.62
C GLN A 668 -5.69 -17.28 31.58
N VAL A 669 -5.10 -16.98 30.41
CA VAL A 669 -5.73 -16.31 29.27
C VAL A 669 -5.76 -17.30 28.10
N LYS A 670 -6.95 -17.72 27.70
CA LYS A 670 -7.16 -18.65 26.59
C LYS A 670 -7.82 -17.92 25.41
N PHE A 671 -7.06 -17.66 24.35
CA PHE A 671 -7.64 -17.24 23.08
C PHE A 671 -8.48 -18.37 22.48
N VAL A 672 -9.66 -18.04 21.98
CA VAL A 672 -10.55 -19.01 21.34
C VAL A 672 -10.15 -19.10 19.87
N SER A 673 -9.76 -20.28 19.41
CA SER A 673 -9.58 -20.54 17.98
C SER A 673 -10.89 -20.19 17.25
N PRO A 674 -10.88 -19.31 16.22
CA PRO A 674 -12.11 -18.85 15.58
C PRO A 674 -13.05 -20.01 15.21
N VAL A 675 -14.29 -19.95 15.73
CA VAL A 675 -15.21 -21.09 15.64
C VAL A 675 -15.77 -21.20 14.22
N VAL A 676 -15.05 -21.97 13.40
CA VAL A 676 -15.61 -22.67 12.24
C VAL A 676 -16.65 -23.63 12.77
N ALA A 677 -17.91 -23.18 12.74
CA ALA A 677 -19.00 -23.84 13.43
C ALA A 677 -19.31 -25.20 12.79
N LYS A 678 -19.11 -26.28 13.54
CA LYS A 678 -19.81 -27.53 13.28
C LYS A 678 -21.28 -27.32 13.68
N SER A 679 -22.14 -27.12 12.71
CA SER A 679 -23.58 -27.22 12.91
C SER A 679 -23.93 -28.65 13.31
N GLN A 680 -24.37 -28.85 14.56
CA GLN A 680 -25.11 -30.05 14.92
C GLN A 680 -26.58 -29.86 14.53
N GLU A 681 -27.21 -30.91 14.03
CA GLU A 681 -28.63 -30.91 13.71
C GLU A 681 -29.46 -30.81 15.01
N ILE A 682 -30.49 -29.97 15.00
CA ILE A 682 -31.55 -29.96 16.01
C ILE A 682 -32.88 -30.09 15.26
N THR A 683 -33.39 -31.31 15.21
CA THR A 683 -34.69 -31.63 14.62
C THR A 683 -35.80 -31.26 15.60
N GLN A 684 -36.72 -30.39 15.19
CA GLN A 684 -38.05 -30.26 15.79
C GLN A 684 -39.09 -30.07 14.69
N ASP A 685 -40.07 -30.97 14.64
CA ASP A 685 -41.10 -30.99 13.61
C ASP A 685 -42.15 -29.89 13.80
N ILE A 686 -42.68 -29.37 12.70
CA ILE A 686 -43.79 -28.41 12.67
C ILE A 686 -45.07 -29.16 12.24
N PRO A 687 -46.21 -29.04 12.95
CA PRO A 687 -47.43 -29.77 12.62
C PRO A 687 -48.12 -29.24 11.36
N VAL A 688 -48.72 -30.16 10.60
CA VAL A 688 -49.49 -29.88 9.38
C VAL A 688 -50.91 -29.39 9.71
N ILE A 689 -51.39 -28.38 8.99
CA ILE A 689 -52.81 -27.97 8.93
C ILE A 689 -53.21 -27.80 7.46
N THR A 690 -54.43 -28.23 7.10
CA THR A 690 -54.94 -28.35 5.73
C THR A 690 -56.16 -27.47 5.45
N GLU A 691 -56.20 -26.92 4.22
CA GLU A 691 -57.35 -26.37 3.45
C GLU A 691 -58.31 -25.32 4.07
N ILE A 692 -58.75 -24.35 3.25
CA ILE A 692 -60.16 -24.16 2.78
C ILE A 692 -60.26 -22.93 1.83
N LYS A 693 -61.38 -22.75 1.12
CA LYS A 693 -61.55 -22.00 -0.15
C LYS A 693 -62.28 -20.65 -0.06
N ASP A 694 -62.11 -19.86 -1.13
CA ASP A 694 -63.06 -18.92 -1.79
C ASP A 694 -63.86 -17.88 -0.98
N LYS A 695 -63.69 -16.58 -1.32
CA LYS A 695 -64.77 -15.74 -1.91
C LYS A 695 -64.36 -14.35 -2.45
N LYS A 696 -65.35 -13.66 -3.03
CA LYS A 696 -65.29 -12.51 -3.96
C LYS A 696 -65.62 -11.13 -3.35
N VAL A 697 -65.00 -10.09 -3.93
CA VAL A 697 -65.55 -8.75 -4.31
C VAL A 697 -66.05 -7.78 -3.22
N GLY A 698 -65.58 -6.53 -3.32
CA GLY A 698 -66.14 -5.30 -2.73
C GLY A 698 -65.40 -4.05 -3.28
N SER A 699 -66.07 -2.91 -3.45
CA SER A 699 -65.50 -1.75 -4.17
C SER A 699 -66.19 -0.41 -3.86
N GLU A 700 -65.45 0.67 -3.52
CA GLU A 700 -66.05 2.02 -3.40
C GLU A 700 -65.06 3.22 -3.57
N VAL A 701 -64.97 3.74 -4.81
CA VAL A 701 -65.42 5.09 -5.24
C VAL A 701 -64.92 6.39 -4.52
N LEU A 702 -64.14 7.21 -5.28
CA LEU A 702 -63.96 8.70 -5.22
C LEU A 702 -63.18 9.30 -3.99
N LYS A 703 -62.63 10.54 -4.01
CA LYS A 703 -62.77 11.72 -4.90
C LYS A 703 -61.53 12.65 -4.90
N THR A 704 -61.46 13.63 -5.82
CA THR A 704 -60.35 14.58 -6.07
C THR A 704 -60.53 15.96 -5.39
N ALA A 705 -59.42 16.67 -5.06
CA ALA A 705 -59.33 18.13 -4.87
C ALA A 705 -57.84 18.61 -4.97
N GLU A 706 -57.59 19.93 -5.05
CA GLU A 706 -56.29 20.53 -5.46
C GLU A 706 -55.74 21.60 -4.48
N LEU A 707 -54.43 21.89 -4.60
CA LEU A 707 -53.68 23.16 -4.39
C LEU A 707 -53.97 24.13 -3.22
N GLU A 708 -52.90 24.59 -2.54
CA GLU A 708 -52.50 26.01 -2.47
C GLU A 708 -51.07 26.23 -1.90
N GLU A 709 -50.49 27.43 -2.08
CA GLU A 709 -49.16 27.85 -1.59
C GLU A 709 -49.23 28.69 -0.29
N THR A 710 -48.11 28.87 0.44
CA THR A 710 -47.58 30.19 0.93
C THR A 710 -46.53 30.06 2.07
N VAL A 711 -45.24 30.11 1.71
CA VAL A 711 -44.19 31.06 2.19
C VAL A 711 -44.06 31.46 3.70
N VAL A 712 -42.85 31.21 4.27
CA VAL A 712 -42.08 31.97 5.32
C VAL A 712 -42.12 31.63 6.84
N VAL A 713 -40.99 31.07 7.31
CA VAL A 713 -40.16 31.34 8.55
C VAL A 713 -40.78 31.32 9.96
N GLY A 714 -40.21 30.50 10.86
CA GLY A 714 -40.27 30.71 12.33
C GLY A 714 -39.71 29.56 13.20
N TYR A 715 -38.69 29.85 14.02
CA TYR A 715 -38.00 28.92 14.95
C TYR A 715 -38.90 28.01 15.83
N GLY A 716 -38.52 26.73 16.00
CA GLY A 716 -39.05 25.83 17.03
C GLY A 716 -38.36 24.46 17.09
N THR A 717 -38.13 23.91 18.29
CA THR A 717 -37.40 22.64 18.51
C THR A 717 -38.24 21.60 19.27
N GLN A 718 -38.34 20.36 18.76
CA GLN A 718 -37.87 19.15 19.46
C GLN A 718 -38.22 17.80 18.79
N LYS A 719 -37.29 16.86 19.03
CA LYS A 719 -37.46 15.39 19.16
C LYS A 719 -37.69 14.52 17.91
N LYS A 720 -37.33 13.25 18.12
CA LYS A 720 -37.02 12.19 17.15
C LYS A 720 -37.77 10.93 17.57
N SER A 721 -38.98 10.76 17.07
CA SER A 721 -39.77 9.52 17.09
C SER A 721 -40.68 9.52 15.86
N ASP A 722 -41.16 8.35 15.47
CA ASP A 722 -42.20 8.15 14.44
C ASP A 722 -41.82 8.58 13.02
N LEU A 723 -41.04 7.73 12.33
CA LEU A 723 -41.43 7.14 11.04
C LEU A 723 -40.42 6.07 10.60
N VAL A 724 -40.85 4.80 10.62
CA VAL A 724 -40.11 3.65 10.10
C VAL A 724 -40.99 2.97 9.05
N GLY A 725 -40.41 2.62 7.90
CA GLY A 725 -41.05 1.79 6.89
C GLY A 725 -41.14 2.43 5.51
N TYR A 726 -40.17 2.13 4.64
CA TYR A 726 -40.32 2.27 3.20
C TYR A 726 -39.79 0.99 2.53
N ILE A 727 -40.63 0.34 1.73
CA ILE A 727 -40.27 -0.82 0.91
C ILE A 727 -40.41 -0.40 -0.55
N PRO A 728 -39.36 -0.51 -1.37
CA PRO A 728 -39.44 -0.23 -2.80
C PRO A 728 -39.97 -1.44 -3.57
N GLU A 729 -41.05 -1.26 -4.32
CA GLU A 729 -41.49 -2.20 -5.37
C GLU A 729 -41.59 -1.41 -6.69
N SER A 730 -41.32 -2.06 -7.83
CA SER A 730 -40.97 -1.35 -9.07
C SER A 730 -41.46 -2.00 -10.37
N VAL A 731 -41.57 -1.14 -11.39
CA VAL A 731 -41.80 -1.43 -12.82
C VAL A 731 -43.26 -1.63 -13.25
N SER A 732 -43.57 -1.05 -14.42
CA SER A 732 -44.89 -0.92 -15.03
C SER A 732 -45.14 -1.95 -16.15
N LYS A 733 -46.42 -2.20 -16.46
CA LYS A 733 -46.86 -2.70 -17.77
C LYS A 733 -46.90 -1.51 -18.76
N ASN A 734 -46.88 -1.64 -20.10
CA ASN A 734 -47.34 -2.67 -21.04
C ASN A 734 -46.30 -2.78 -22.20
N LYS A 735 -46.41 -3.62 -23.25
CA LYS A 735 -47.58 -3.96 -24.06
C LYS A 735 -47.29 -5.12 -25.02
N ASP A 736 -48.34 -5.84 -25.42
CA ASP A 736 -48.32 -7.00 -26.31
C ASP A 736 -47.98 -6.64 -27.77
N LEU A 737 -47.57 -7.64 -28.57
CA LEU A 737 -48.46 -8.15 -29.65
C LEU A 737 -47.92 -9.38 -30.44
N LEU A 738 -48.88 -10.24 -30.80
CA LEU A 738 -48.96 -11.22 -31.91
C LEU A 738 -48.60 -12.72 -31.71
N GLU A 739 -49.56 -13.51 -32.21
CA GLU A 739 -49.61 -14.97 -32.42
C GLU A 739 -49.10 -15.30 -33.86
N ASP A 740 -49.10 -16.51 -34.45
CA ASP A 740 -49.75 -17.79 -34.12
C ASP A 740 -49.07 -19.04 -34.80
N SER A 741 -49.44 -20.23 -34.33
CA SER A 741 -49.55 -21.57 -34.97
C SER A 741 -48.45 -22.24 -35.84
N ASN A 742 -47.87 -23.30 -35.24
CA ASN A 742 -47.79 -24.70 -35.73
C ASN A 742 -47.37 -25.04 -37.19
N LEU A 743 -46.22 -25.74 -37.34
CA LEU A 743 -46.21 -27.17 -37.73
C LEU A 743 -44.82 -27.85 -37.55
N THR A 744 -44.78 -29.19 -37.61
CA THR A 744 -43.58 -30.02 -37.35
C THR A 744 -42.84 -30.48 -38.63
N ARG A 745 -41.54 -30.77 -38.47
CA ARG A 745 -40.60 -31.45 -39.41
C ARG A 745 -40.17 -30.70 -40.69
N GLY A 746 -38.96 -30.16 -40.64
CA GLY A 746 -38.11 -29.86 -41.80
C GLY A 746 -36.66 -29.70 -41.39
N TYR A 747 -35.84 -30.75 -41.51
CA TYR A 747 -34.44 -30.74 -41.06
C TYR A 747 -33.49 -30.42 -42.24
N LEU A 748 -32.92 -29.21 -42.25
CA LEU A 748 -31.78 -28.84 -43.09
C LEU A 748 -30.76 -28.07 -42.22
N ALA A 749 -29.47 -28.25 -42.51
CA ALA A 749 -28.40 -27.91 -41.58
C ALA A 749 -28.04 -26.41 -41.56
N GLY A 750 -27.78 -25.88 -40.36
CA GLY A 750 -27.30 -24.51 -40.13
C GLY A 750 -27.39 -24.09 -38.66
N ASP A 751 -26.40 -24.47 -37.85
CA ASP A 751 -26.19 -24.10 -36.44
C ASP A 751 -27.43 -24.02 -35.53
N SER A 752 -27.86 -25.18 -35.02
CA SER A 752 -28.74 -25.25 -33.86
C SER A 752 -28.02 -24.69 -32.62
N LYS A 753 -28.38 -23.49 -32.18
CA LYS A 753 -27.86 -22.82 -30.97
C LYS A 753 -28.33 -23.49 -29.67
N LYS A 754 -27.90 -24.74 -29.44
CA LYS A 754 -28.10 -25.42 -28.14
C LYS A 754 -27.21 -24.77 -27.08
N PRO A 755 -27.71 -24.56 -25.84
CA PRO A 755 -26.86 -24.20 -24.71
C PRO A 755 -25.97 -25.39 -24.32
N LEU A 756 -24.82 -25.11 -23.72
CA LEU A 756 -23.88 -26.12 -23.27
C LEU A 756 -24.38 -26.77 -21.96
N ILE A 757 -24.75 -28.04 -21.99
CA ILE A 757 -25.17 -28.76 -20.78
C ILE A 757 -23.92 -29.33 -20.08
N ILE A 758 -23.87 -29.19 -18.75
CA ILE A 758 -22.78 -29.67 -17.90
C ILE A 758 -23.41 -30.45 -16.74
N VAL A 759 -23.22 -31.77 -16.70
CA VAL A 759 -23.70 -32.64 -15.62
C VAL A 759 -22.53 -33.00 -14.72
N ASP A 760 -22.64 -32.74 -13.41
CA ASP A 760 -21.62 -33.01 -12.40
C ASP A 760 -20.21 -32.46 -12.74
N GLY A 761 -20.17 -31.33 -13.45
CA GLY A 761 -18.93 -30.69 -13.89
C GLY A 761 -18.30 -31.25 -15.19
N GLN A 762 -18.95 -32.21 -15.87
CA GLN A 762 -18.53 -32.72 -17.19
C GLN A 762 -19.49 -32.25 -18.29
N PHE A 763 -18.97 -32.01 -19.50
CA PHE A 763 -19.81 -31.68 -20.66
C PHE A 763 -20.75 -32.85 -20.99
N TYR A 764 -22.04 -32.56 -21.08
CA TYR A 764 -23.08 -33.53 -21.39
C TYR A 764 -23.59 -33.29 -22.81
N GLU A 765 -23.28 -34.21 -23.72
CA GLU A 765 -23.61 -34.10 -25.15
C GLU A 765 -25.02 -34.65 -25.48
N GLY A 766 -25.77 -35.12 -24.47
CA GLY A 766 -27.19 -35.52 -24.58
C GLY A 766 -28.16 -34.34 -24.40
N GLU A 767 -29.47 -34.59 -24.49
CA GLU A 767 -30.49 -33.56 -24.25
C GLU A 767 -30.95 -33.54 -22.79
N LEU A 768 -31.52 -32.41 -22.34
CA LEU A 768 -31.97 -32.23 -20.96
C LEU A 768 -33.02 -33.28 -20.53
N THR A 769 -33.78 -33.82 -21.49
CA THR A 769 -34.77 -34.88 -21.31
C THR A 769 -34.19 -36.25 -21.00
N ASP A 770 -32.90 -36.46 -21.26
CA ASP A 770 -32.23 -37.76 -21.06
C ASP A 770 -31.84 -37.97 -19.58
N LEU A 771 -32.00 -36.94 -18.75
CA LEU A 771 -31.74 -36.92 -17.31
C LEU A 771 -33.08 -37.04 -16.55
N LYS A 772 -33.16 -37.98 -15.60
CA LYS A 772 -34.36 -38.16 -14.78
C LYS A 772 -34.43 -37.07 -13.72
N SER A 773 -35.61 -36.45 -13.56
CA SER A 773 -35.82 -35.37 -12.59
C SER A 773 -35.55 -35.80 -11.13
N ASP A 774 -35.77 -37.07 -10.78
CA ASP A 774 -35.55 -37.58 -9.42
C ASP A 774 -34.05 -37.65 -9.07
N ASP A 775 -33.20 -37.90 -10.07
CA ASP A 775 -31.75 -38.02 -9.93
C ASP A 775 -31.06 -36.64 -9.89
N ILE A 776 -31.77 -35.54 -10.21
CA ILE A 776 -31.22 -34.16 -10.23
C ILE A 776 -31.38 -33.48 -8.88
N ASP A 777 -30.29 -32.89 -8.37
CA ASP A 777 -30.24 -32.10 -7.13
C ASP A 777 -30.46 -30.60 -7.41
N THR A 778 -29.73 -30.03 -8.37
CA THR A 778 -29.83 -28.62 -8.77
C THR A 778 -29.70 -28.42 -10.29
N ILE A 779 -30.27 -27.32 -10.81
CA ILE A 779 -30.08 -26.83 -12.17
C ILE A 779 -29.80 -25.32 -12.15
N ASP A 780 -28.60 -24.92 -12.57
CA ASP A 780 -28.14 -23.54 -12.71
C ASP A 780 -28.08 -23.13 -14.19
N VAL A 781 -28.65 -21.99 -14.57
CA VAL A 781 -28.64 -21.50 -15.96
C VAL A 781 -27.83 -20.20 -16.07
N LEU A 782 -26.64 -20.29 -16.68
CA LEU A 782 -25.74 -19.15 -16.89
C LEU A 782 -26.04 -18.45 -18.22
N LYS A 783 -26.35 -17.15 -18.12
CA LYS A 783 -26.64 -16.25 -19.26
C LYS A 783 -25.73 -15.02 -19.33
N ASP A 784 -24.93 -14.76 -18.29
CA ASP A 784 -23.99 -13.65 -18.20
C ASP A 784 -22.65 -14.00 -18.89
N ALA A 785 -22.18 -13.12 -19.77
CA ALA A 785 -20.91 -13.24 -20.47
C ALA A 785 -19.71 -13.42 -19.51
N SER A 786 -19.70 -12.78 -18.35
CA SER A 786 -18.59 -12.88 -17.39
C SER A 786 -18.43 -14.30 -16.84
N ARG A 787 -19.55 -14.99 -16.61
CA ARG A 787 -19.62 -16.37 -16.10
C ARG A 787 -19.55 -17.41 -17.23
N ILE A 788 -20.04 -17.07 -18.42
CA ILE A 788 -19.94 -17.91 -19.63
C ILE A 788 -18.49 -17.98 -20.14
N ALA A 789 -17.69 -16.91 -20.00
CA ALA A 789 -16.31 -16.86 -20.49
C ALA A 789 -15.43 -18.02 -19.99
N THR A 790 -15.72 -18.56 -18.81
CA THR A 790 -15.03 -19.75 -18.24
C THR A 790 -15.14 -21.01 -19.11
N TYR A 791 -16.16 -21.09 -19.97
CA TYR A 791 -16.45 -22.22 -20.86
C TYR A 791 -16.11 -21.96 -22.34
N GLY A 792 -15.53 -20.79 -22.65
CA GLY A 792 -15.12 -20.42 -24.01
C GLY A 792 -16.27 -20.39 -25.03
N SER A 793 -15.93 -20.58 -26.31
CA SER A 793 -16.89 -20.50 -27.41
C SER A 793 -18.03 -21.53 -27.35
N ARG A 794 -17.85 -22.65 -26.63
CA ARG A 794 -18.91 -23.65 -26.43
C ARG A 794 -20.06 -23.11 -25.58
N GLY A 795 -19.79 -22.23 -24.62
CA GLY A 795 -20.81 -21.61 -23.77
C GLY A 795 -21.55 -20.43 -24.40
N ALA A 796 -21.23 -20.06 -25.65
CA ALA A 796 -21.72 -18.82 -26.28
C ALA A 796 -23.25 -18.74 -26.48
N ASN A 797 -23.95 -19.88 -26.42
CA ASN A 797 -25.42 -19.95 -26.47
C ASN A 797 -26.06 -20.10 -25.06
N GLY A 798 -25.30 -19.81 -23.99
CA GLY A 798 -25.66 -20.10 -22.61
C GLY A 798 -25.11 -21.45 -22.13
N VAL A 799 -25.07 -21.63 -20.80
CA VAL A 799 -24.61 -22.87 -20.14
C VAL A 799 -25.66 -23.31 -19.12
N ILE A 800 -26.02 -24.59 -19.11
CA ILE A 800 -26.92 -25.20 -18.12
C ILE A 800 -26.10 -26.19 -17.31
N ILE A 801 -25.90 -25.92 -16.02
CA ILE A 801 -25.17 -26.78 -15.09
C ILE A 801 -26.19 -27.57 -14.28
N ILE A 802 -25.96 -28.87 -14.13
CA ILE A 802 -26.86 -29.81 -13.46
C ILE A 802 -26.04 -30.64 -12.48
N THR A 803 -26.51 -30.75 -11.24
CA THR A 803 -25.88 -31.57 -10.19
C THR A 803 -26.76 -32.78 -9.91
N THR A 804 -26.19 -33.98 -9.73
CA THR A 804 -26.97 -35.20 -9.44
C THR A 804 -26.90 -35.65 -7.98
N LYS A 805 -27.98 -36.27 -7.50
CA LYS A 805 -28.12 -36.79 -6.12
C LYS A 805 -27.29 -38.07 -5.94
N LYS A 806 -26.02 -37.94 -5.57
CA LYS A 806 -25.11 -39.10 -5.41
C LYS A 806 -25.30 -39.85 -4.09
N ASN A 807 -25.74 -41.09 -4.19
CA ASN A 807 -25.65 -42.08 -3.10
C ASN A 807 -24.19 -42.37 -2.71
N SER A 808 -23.98 -42.72 -1.45
CA SER A 808 -22.68 -42.61 -0.77
C SER A 808 -21.69 -43.75 -1.04
N SER A 809 -20.62 -43.48 -1.80
CA SER A 809 -19.33 -44.18 -1.63
C SER A 809 -18.13 -43.38 -2.18
N ASN A 810 -17.15 -43.12 -1.31
CA ASN A 810 -15.79 -42.59 -1.51
C ASN A 810 -15.49 -41.42 -2.48
N SER A 811 -14.79 -40.41 -1.91
CA SER A 811 -13.78 -39.55 -2.56
C SER A 811 -14.22 -38.65 -3.73
N GLY A 812 -14.52 -37.38 -3.43
CA GLY A 812 -14.63 -36.34 -4.46
C GLY A 812 -15.09 -34.98 -3.94
N VAL A 813 -14.18 -34.17 -3.38
CA VAL A 813 -14.50 -32.78 -2.96
C VAL A 813 -14.47 -31.85 -4.17
N VAL A 814 -15.59 -31.21 -4.48
CA VAL A 814 -15.66 -29.98 -5.27
C VAL A 814 -16.48 -28.96 -4.47
N GLN A 815 -15.95 -27.75 -4.27
CA GLN A 815 -16.62 -26.70 -3.50
C GLN A 815 -17.30 -25.66 -4.39
N THR A 816 -18.39 -25.10 -3.87
CA THR A 816 -18.98 -23.86 -4.36
C THR A 816 -17.99 -22.70 -4.25
N LYS A 817 -17.98 -21.78 -5.23
CA LYS A 817 -17.35 -20.46 -5.06
C LYS A 817 -18.30 -19.47 -4.38
N SER A 818 -18.63 -19.78 -3.12
CA SER A 818 -18.91 -18.75 -2.12
C SER A 818 -17.64 -18.49 -1.33
N TRP A 819 -17.44 -17.28 -0.81
CA TRP A 819 -16.34 -17.02 0.12
C TRP A 819 -16.65 -17.69 1.46
N ASN A 820 -15.78 -18.59 1.90
CA ASN A 820 -15.95 -19.38 3.11
C ASN A 820 -14.63 -19.33 3.91
N PRO A 821 -14.63 -18.98 5.22
CA PRO A 821 -13.42 -18.96 6.06
C PRO A 821 -12.79 -20.34 6.29
N ASP A 822 -13.37 -21.41 5.76
CA ASP A 822 -12.83 -22.77 5.70
C ASP A 822 -11.72 -22.89 4.61
N ARG A 823 -10.72 -22.00 4.68
CA ARG A 823 -9.83 -21.52 3.59
C ARG A 823 -9.15 -22.67 2.80
N LEU A 824 -9.55 -22.85 1.53
CA LEU A 824 -9.11 -23.96 0.65
C LEU A 824 -7.57 -24.11 0.54
N TYR A 825 -6.84 -23.01 0.42
CA TYR A 825 -5.38 -23.05 0.31
C TYR A 825 -4.70 -23.57 1.59
N LEU A 826 -5.24 -23.27 2.78
CA LEU A 826 -4.74 -23.83 4.03
C LEU A 826 -4.99 -25.34 4.11
N LYS A 827 -6.13 -25.82 3.58
CA LYS A 827 -6.40 -27.27 3.48
C LYS A 827 -5.45 -27.97 2.51
N ALA A 828 -5.17 -27.35 1.36
CA ALA A 828 -4.21 -27.86 0.39
C ALA A 828 -2.78 -27.90 0.97
N LEU A 829 -2.36 -26.86 1.69
CA LEU A 829 -1.08 -26.81 2.40
C LEU A 829 -1.00 -27.87 3.51
N ALA A 830 -2.03 -28.00 4.34
CA ALA A 830 -2.08 -29.01 5.39
C ALA A 830 -2.04 -30.46 4.86
N ALA A 831 -2.57 -30.70 3.66
CA ALA A 831 -2.54 -32.01 2.99
C ALA A 831 -1.20 -32.29 2.26
N ALA A 832 -0.39 -31.26 1.98
CA ALA A 832 0.89 -31.42 1.30
C ALA A 832 2.01 -31.87 2.27
N PRO A 833 2.96 -32.72 1.84
CA PRO A 833 4.18 -33.02 2.59
C PRO A 833 4.93 -31.73 2.98
N LYS A 834 5.53 -31.67 4.17
CA LYS A 834 6.15 -30.44 4.72
C LYS A 834 7.20 -29.84 3.80
N GLU A 835 7.93 -30.70 3.09
CA GLU A 835 8.99 -30.38 2.14
C GLU A 835 8.44 -29.70 0.87
N LYS A 836 7.13 -29.86 0.60
CA LYS A 836 6.41 -29.30 -0.54
C LYS A 836 5.42 -28.18 -0.20
N GLN A 837 5.14 -27.94 1.08
CA GLN A 837 4.25 -26.85 1.51
C GLN A 837 4.73 -25.48 1.02
N TYR A 838 6.03 -25.20 1.01
CA TYR A 838 6.55 -23.91 0.54
C TYR A 838 6.52 -23.76 -1.00
N ASP A 839 6.80 -24.83 -1.75
CA ASP A 839 6.62 -24.85 -3.21
C ASP A 839 5.13 -24.59 -3.56
N LEU A 840 4.22 -25.28 -2.89
CA LEU A 840 2.77 -25.13 -3.09
C LEU A 840 2.27 -23.73 -2.71
N TYR A 841 2.82 -23.11 -1.65
CA TYR A 841 2.56 -21.71 -1.33
C TYR A 841 2.92 -20.77 -2.50
N LEU A 842 4.11 -20.92 -3.08
CA LEU A 842 4.57 -20.08 -4.19
C LEU A 842 3.72 -20.26 -5.46
N ASP A 843 3.16 -21.45 -5.69
CA ASP A 843 2.19 -21.71 -6.76
C ASP A 843 0.82 -21.08 -6.47
N LEU A 844 0.27 -21.27 -5.26
CA LEU A 844 -1.01 -20.68 -4.84
C LEU A 844 -0.97 -19.14 -4.87
N ARG A 845 0.17 -18.55 -4.50
CA ARG A 845 0.43 -17.11 -4.53
C ARG A 845 0.21 -16.48 -5.90
N LYS A 846 0.44 -17.23 -7.00
CA LYS A 846 0.22 -16.73 -8.39
C LYS A 846 -1.22 -16.30 -8.66
N ALA A 847 -2.18 -16.83 -7.91
CA ALA A 847 -3.59 -16.46 -8.00
C ALA A 847 -4.07 -15.57 -6.82
N GLN A 848 -3.19 -15.21 -5.89
CA GLN A 848 -3.49 -14.50 -4.63
C GLN A 848 -2.52 -13.32 -4.37
N GLU A 849 -1.76 -12.90 -5.36
CA GLU A 849 -0.62 -11.98 -5.23
C GLU A 849 -0.96 -10.61 -4.65
N ARG A 850 -2.19 -10.12 -4.81
CA ARG A 850 -2.69 -8.87 -4.20
C ARG A 850 -3.59 -9.08 -2.98
N ASN A 851 -3.63 -10.28 -2.40
CA ASN A 851 -4.51 -10.60 -1.26
C ASN A 851 -3.69 -10.66 0.06
N PRO A 852 -3.64 -9.59 0.89
CA PRO A 852 -2.88 -9.58 2.14
C PRO A 852 -3.29 -10.69 3.12
N SER A 853 -4.57 -11.08 3.11
CA SER A 853 -5.11 -12.20 3.92
C SER A 853 -4.38 -13.52 3.65
N PHE A 854 -4.06 -13.82 2.38
CA PHE A 854 -3.38 -15.05 1.99
C PHE A 854 -1.96 -15.13 2.58
N TYR A 855 -1.22 -14.02 2.59
CA TYR A 855 0.09 -13.94 3.22
C TYR A 855 -0.02 -14.04 4.76
N PHE A 856 -0.99 -13.35 5.37
CA PHE A 856 -1.27 -13.42 6.80
C PHE A 856 -1.55 -14.86 7.27
N ASP A 857 -2.41 -15.58 6.55
CA ASP A 857 -2.78 -16.96 6.84
C ASP A 857 -1.62 -17.94 6.70
N VAL A 858 -0.93 -17.90 5.56
CA VAL A 858 0.10 -18.90 5.27
C VAL A 858 1.32 -18.67 6.16
N ALA A 859 1.65 -17.42 6.47
CA ALA A 859 2.66 -17.10 7.48
C ALA A 859 2.27 -17.65 8.86
N HIS A 860 1.02 -17.46 9.31
CA HIS A 860 0.53 -18.07 10.56
C HIS A 860 0.54 -19.61 10.53
N PHE A 861 0.26 -20.23 9.37
CA PHE A 861 0.33 -21.69 9.20
C PHE A 861 1.75 -22.24 9.38
N PHE A 862 2.78 -21.58 8.81
CA PHE A 862 4.17 -21.94 9.05
C PHE A 862 4.62 -21.64 10.49
N TYR A 863 4.21 -20.49 11.06
CA TYR A 863 4.52 -20.11 12.44
C TYR A 863 3.99 -21.13 13.45
N ASN A 864 2.73 -21.55 13.29
CA ASN A 864 2.09 -22.55 14.15
C ASN A 864 2.69 -23.96 14.01
N GLN A 865 3.45 -24.23 12.95
CA GLN A 865 4.27 -25.44 12.80
C GLN A 865 5.70 -25.30 13.36
N GLY A 866 6.09 -24.13 13.85
CA GLY A 866 7.43 -23.82 14.34
C GLY A 866 8.42 -23.32 13.26
N ASP A 867 8.00 -23.18 12.00
CA ASP A 867 8.84 -22.65 10.92
C ASP A 867 8.78 -21.11 10.89
N VAL A 868 9.31 -20.50 11.96
CA VAL A 868 9.31 -19.05 12.16
C VAL A 868 10.04 -18.32 11.03
N LYS A 869 11.08 -18.93 10.44
CA LYS A 869 11.82 -18.32 9.33
C LYS A 869 10.96 -18.20 8.07
N LYS A 870 10.22 -19.25 7.67
CA LYS A 870 9.26 -19.11 6.56
C LYS A 870 8.08 -18.22 6.92
N ALA A 871 7.62 -18.21 8.16
CA ALA A 871 6.56 -17.32 8.59
C ALA A 871 6.94 -15.84 8.43
N LEU A 872 8.12 -15.43 8.90
CA LEU A 872 8.63 -14.06 8.78
C LEU A 872 8.87 -13.67 7.31
N LEU A 873 9.44 -14.58 6.50
CA LEU A 873 9.57 -14.37 5.07
C LEU A 873 8.20 -14.13 4.41
N ILE A 874 7.22 -14.99 4.68
CA ILE A 874 5.90 -14.92 4.02
C ILE A 874 5.09 -13.70 4.48
N ILE A 875 5.11 -13.34 5.76
CA ILE A 875 4.41 -12.14 6.26
C ILE A 875 5.05 -10.85 5.71
N SER A 876 6.37 -10.82 5.51
CA SER A 876 7.09 -9.63 5.04
C SER A 876 6.61 -9.13 3.67
N ASN A 877 6.09 -10.01 2.81
CA ASN A 877 5.45 -9.64 1.54
C ASN A 877 4.33 -8.60 1.72
N ILE A 878 3.65 -8.55 2.88
CA ILE A 878 2.58 -7.56 3.15
C ILE A 878 3.10 -6.11 3.05
N ALA A 879 4.39 -5.89 3.36
CA ALA A 879 5.02 -4.58 3.26
C ALA A 879 5.28 -4.14 1.79
N ASP A 880 5.26 -5.08 0.84
CA ASP A 880 5.43 -4.85 -0.60
C ASP A 880 4.08 -4.70 -1.35
N LEU A 881 2.95 -5.10 -0.73
CA LEU A 881 1.63 -5.09 -1.38
C LEU A 881 1.04 -3.68 -1.54
N GLY A 882 1.43 -2.75 -0.67
CA GLY A 882 0.87 -1.40 -0.61
C GLY A 882 1.88 -0.42 -0.04
N LEU A 883 2.32 0.50 -0.90
CA LEU A 883 3.37 1.47 -0.59
C LEU A 883 2.80 2.57 0.30
N GLU A 884 3.51 2.89 1.39
CA GLU A 884 3.05 3.78 2.48
C GLU A 884 1.67 3.38 3.08
N ASN A 885 1.29 2.11 2.94
CA ASN A 885 0.01 1.59 3.40
C ASN A 885 0.04 1.30 4.91
N HIS A 886 -0.24 2.33 5.69
CA HIS A 886 -0.34 2.26 7.15
C HIS A 886 -1.30 1.18 7.67
N GLN A 887 -2.37 0.82 6.95
CA GLN A 887 -3.29 -0.26 7.39
C GLN A 887 -2.61 -1.63 7.32
N LEU A 888 -1.86 -1.90 6.24
CA LEU A 888 -1.05 -3.11 6.09
C LEU A 888 0.15 -3.13 7.04
N TYR A 889 0.82 -1.99 7.24
CA TYR A 889 1.92 -1.87 8.20
C TYR A 889 1.43 -1.99 9.67
N LYS A 890 0.19 -1.58 10.01
CA LYS A 890 -0.44 -1.88 11.31
C LYS A 890 -0.67 -3.40 11.48
N THR A 891 -1.23 -4.10 10.48
CA THR A 891 -1.36 -5.58 10.49
C THR A 891 -0.02 -6.28 10.69
N LEU A 892 1.03 -5.82 10.00
CA LEU A 892 2.38 -6.36 10.11
C LEU A 892 2.97 -6.09 11.51
N THR A 893 2.87 -4.85 12.01
CA THR A 893 3.25 -4.46 13.38
C THR A 893 2.57 -5.36 14.42
N TYR A 894 1.25 -5.52 14.36
CA TYR A 894 0.48 -6.35 15.29
C TYR A 894 0.94 -7.81 15.26
N THR A 895 1.23 -8.35 14.07
CA THR A 895 1.73 -9.72 13.90
C THR A 895 3.14 -9.90 14.48
N LEU A 896 4.06 -8.96 14.19
CA LEU A 896 5.44 -9.00 14.68
C LEU A 896 5.53 -8.82 16.20
N ARG A 897 4.74 -7.91 16.79
CA ARG A 897 4.59 -7.76 18.26
C ARG A 897 4.13 -9.06 18.93
N GLN A 898 3.14 -9.75 18.35
CA GLN A 898 2.66 -11.05 18.84
C GLN A 898 3.75 -12.12 18.75
N TRP A 899 4.52 -12.15 17.66
CA TRP A 899 5.61 -13.12 17.43
C TRP A 899 6.93 -12.77 18.13
N LYS A 900 6.99 -11.60 18.79
CA LYS A 900 8.14 -11.06 19.52
C LYS A 900 9.33 -10.67 18.65
N ASP A 901 9.10 -10.39 17.37
CA ASP A 901 10.09 -9.75 16.52
C ASP A 901 10.03 -8.22 16.72
N TYR A 902 10.61 -7.78 17.84
CA TYR A 902 10.49 -6.41 18.30
C TYR A 902 11.30 -5.41 17.46
N ASN A 903 12.36 -5.85 16.78
CA ASN A 903 13.16 -4.96 15.92
C ASN A 903 12.34 -4.55 14.69
N ASP A 904 11.71 -5.52 14.03
CA ASP A 904 10.92 -5.27 12.83
C ASP A 904 9.60 -4.59 13.20
N ALA A 905 8.98 -4.95 14.33
CA ALA A 905 7.79 -4.26 14.84
C ALA A 905 8.05 -2.78 15.16
N VAL A 906 9.21 -2.44 15.73
CA VAL A 906 9.63 -1.04 15.95
C VAL A 906 9.82 -0.31 14.63
N PHE A 907 10.39 -0.95 13.61
CA PHE A 907 10.52 -0.34 12.28
C PHE A 907 9.16 -0.08 11.65
N THR A 908 8.26 -1.07 11.59
CA THR A 908 6.95 -0.92 10.94
C THR A 908 6.08 0.10 11.67
N ALA A 909 6.09 0.11 13.00
CA ALA A 909 5.36 1.08 13.80
C ALA A 909 5.93 2.49 13.67
N LYS A 910 7.25 2.65 13.57
CA LYS A 910 7.91 3.94 13.27
C LYS A 910 7.44 4.52 11.94
N GLN A 911 7.30 3.71 10.89
CA GLN A 911 6.80 4.20 9.60
C GLN A 911 5.31 4.59 9.68
N VAL A 912 4.48 3.80 10.38
CA VAL A 912 3.06 4.16 10.65
C VAL A 912 2.96 5.48 11.41
N ALA A 913 3.72 5.65 12.49
CA ALA A 913 3.79 6.88 13.29
C ALA A 913 4.35 8.07 12.50
N LYS A 914 5.23 7.85 11.51
CA LYS A 914 5.69 8.87 10.58
C LYS A 914 4.58 9.30 9.61
N TRP A 915 3.92 8.36 8.94
CA TRP A 915 2.86 8.64 7.96
C TRP A 915 1.60 9.21 8.60
N ARG A 916 1.29 8.81 9.84
CA ARG A 916 0.08 9.19 10.59
C ARG A 916 0.43 9.88 11.91
N ALA A 917 1.33 10.87 11.84
CA ALA A 917 1.81 11.62 13.01
C ALA A 917 0.71 12.42 13.74
N HIS A 918 -0.45 12.61 13.10
CA HIS A 918 -1.65 13.24 13.64
C HIS A 918 -2.61 12.26 14.36
N GLU A 919 -2.25 10.98 14.50
CA GLU A 919 -3.09 9.96 15.15
C GLU A 919 -2.49 9.49 16.48
N PRO A 920 -3.13 9.77 17.63
CA PRO A 920 -2.63 9.36 18.94
C PRO A 920 -2.42 7.84 19.05
N GLN A 921 -3.30 7.03 18.44
CA GLN A 921 -3.16 5.57 18.42
C GLN A 921 -1.91 5.13 17.64
N SER A 922 -1.61 5.73 16.49
CA SER A 922 -0.43 5.40 15.68
C SER A 922 0.87 5.73 16.41
N LEU A 923 0.90 6.82 17.19
CA LEU A 923 2.02 7.15 18.07
C LEU A 923 2.10 6.21 19.29
N ARG A 924 0.96 5.86 19.89
CA ARG A 924 0.86 4.90 21.01
C ARG A 924 1.34 3.50 20.60
N ASP A 925 0.96 3.01 19.42
CA ASP A 925 1.41 1.71 18.90
C ASP A 925 2.94 1.69 18.76
N TYR A 926 3.54 2.75 18.22
CA TYR A 926 4.99 2.90 18.15
C TYR A 926 5.63 2.94 19.56
N ALA A 927 5.08 3.73 20.49
CA ALA A 927 5.57 3.77 21.86
C ALA A 927 5.54 2.40 22.56
N LEU A 928 4.47 1.61 22.36
CA LEU A 928 4.38 0.26 22.91
C LEU A 928 5.35 -0.72 22.23
N THR A 929 5.67 -0.55 20.93
CA THR A 929 6.75 -1.34 20.30
C THR A 929 8.13 -0.99 20.86
N LEU A 930 8.36 0.28 21.20
CA LEU A 930 9.59 0.72 21.88
C LEU A 930 9.69 0.09 23.28
N GLU A 931 8.59 0.03 24.03
CA GLU A 931 8.54 -0.70 25.31
C GLU A 931 8.84 -2.20 25.12
N ASP A 932 8.23 -2.82 24.10
CA ASP A 932 8.43 -4.23 23.76
C ASP A 932 9.90 -4.55 23.43
N ALA A 933 10.59 -3.61 22.78
CA ALA A 933 12.04 -3.64 22.50
C ALA A 933 12.94 -3.19 23.68
N GLY A 934 12.37 -2.90 24.86
CA GLY A 934 13.11 -2.47 26.05
C GLY A 934 13.56 -0.99 26.09
N LYS A 935 13.13 -0.18 25.13
CA LYS A 935 13.49 1.24 24.98
C LYS A 935 12.58 2.16 25.82
N TYR A 936 12.50 1.89 27.12
CA TYR A 936 11.48 2.47 28.01
C TYR A 936 11.40 4.01 28.04
N GLN A 937 12.53 4.72 27.88
CA GLN A 937 12.51 6.19 27.82
C GLN A 937 12.00 6.72 26.47
N GLU A 938 12.33 6.07 25.36
CA GLU A 938 11.78 6.42 24.04
C GLU A 938 10.27 6.17 24.02
N ALA A 939 9.82 5.05 24.64
CA ALA A 939 8.41 4.74 24.83
C ALA A 939 7.67 5.79 25.68
N PHE A 940 8.24 6.21 26.82
CA PHE A 940 7.64 7.26 27.66
C PHE A 940 7.55 8.59 26.91
N ASP A 941 8.63 9.00 26.24
CA ASP A 941 8.69 10.26 25.50
C ASP A 941 7.66 10.31 24.36
N GLU A 942 7.45 9.19 23.66
CA GLU A 942 6.48 9.08 22.56
C GLU A 942 5.03 8.96 23.06
N LEU A 943 4.77 8.37 24.24
CA LEU A 943 3.45 8.42 24.90
C LEU A 943 3.09 9.83 25.38
N VAL A 944 4.04 10.63 25.86
CA VAL A 944 3.76 12.03 26.20
C VAL A 944 3.43 12.83 24.93
N LYS A 945 4.22 12.66 23.87
CA LYS A 945 3.96 13.25 22.55
C LYS A 945 2.58 12.85 21.98
N SER A 946 2.08 11.64 22.25
CA SER A 946 0.73 11.24 21.80
C SER A 946 -0.42 11.94 22.53
N LEU A 947 -0.17 12.55 23.71
CA LEU A 947 -1.10 13.49 24.37
C LEU A 947 -0.97 14.94 23.85
N GLU A 948 0.12 15.29 23.18
CA GLU A 948 0.37 16.64 22.63
C GLU A 948 -0.27 16.82 21.23
N VAL A 949 -0.84 15.76 20.64
CA VAL A 949 -1.49 15.79 19.32
C VAL A 949 -2.66 16.77 19.33
N THR A 950 -2.62 17.75 18.43
CA THR A 950 -3.68 18.75 18.27
C THR A 950 -4.55 18.42 17.06
N TYR A 951 -5.84 18.20 17.30
CA TYR A 951 -6.84 17.98 16.27
C TYR A 951 -7.27 19.31 15.62
N TYR A 952 -7.54 19.30 14.32
CA TYR A 952 -7.97 20.47 13.54
C TYR A 952 -9.24 20.15 12.74
N GLY A 953 -10.11 21.15 12.56
CA GLY A 953 -11.34 21.01 11.79
C GLY A 953 -12.21 19.84 12.27
N GLU A 954 -12.68 19.04 11.33
CA GLU A 954 -13.63 17.94 11.57
C GLU A 954 -13.01 16.71 12.25
N MET A 955 -11.68 16.67 12.41
CA MET A 955 -11.01 15.67 13.26
C MET A 955 -11.13 15.97 14.76
N SER A 956 -11.62 17.15 15.13
CA SER A 956 -11.88 17.56 16.52
C SER A 956 -12.98 16.69 17.14
N GLY A 957 -12.59 15.76 18.02
CA GLY A 957 -13.49 14.82 18.69
C GLY A 957 -13.30 13.37 18.27
N GLN A 958 -12.66 13.10 17.11
CA GLN A 958 -12.53 11.76 16.54
C GLN A 958 -11.80 10.77 17.47
N TYR A 959 -10.74 11.23 18.15
CA TYR A 959 -9.94 10.43 19.08
C TYR A 959 -10.20 10.79 20.56
N GLU A 960 -11.17 11.65 20.84
CA GLU A 960 -11.38 12.24 22.17
C GLU A 960 -11.89 11.16 23.15
N GLY A 961 -11.06 10.80 24.13
CA GLY A 961 -11.21 9.64 25.01
C GLY A 961 -9.97 8.72 25.02
N VAL A 962 -9.10 8.81 24.00
CA VAL A 962 -7.85 8.04 23.91
C VAL A 962 -6.85 8.41 25.02
N GLU A 963 -7.00 9.62 25.58
CA GLU A 963 -6.21 10.17 26.65
C GLU A 963 -6.27 9.30 27.93
N ASP A 964 -7.44 8.73 28.26
CA ASP A 964 -7.61 7.77 29.38
C ASP A 964 -6.70 6.54 29.20
N ILE A 965 -6.66 5.99 27.98
CA ILE A 965 -5.89 4.80 27.62
C ILE A 965 -4.38 5.09 27.65
N ILE A 966 -3.96 6.22 27.08
CA ILE A 966 -2.56 6.66 27.06
C ILE A 966 -2.06 6.97 28.48
N LEU A 967 -2.83 7.69 29.29
CA LEU A 967 -2.49 7.97 30.70
C LEU A 967 -2.34 6.68 31.52
N MET A 968 -3.15 5.66 31.26
CA MET A 968 -3.00 4.35 31.90
C MET A 968 -1.76 3.57 31.41
N ASP A 969 -1.37 3.70 30.14
CA ASP A 969 -0.11 3.13 29.65
C ASP A 969 1.12 3.84 30.23
N ILE A 970 1.11 5.18 30.34
CA ILE A 970 2.16 5.96 31.01
C ILE A 970 2.28 5.54 32.48
N ASN A 971 1.18 5.51 33.24
CA ASN A 971 1.20 5.19 34.66
C ASN A 971 1.63 3.74 34.93
N ARG A 972 1.30 2.80 34.03
CA ARG A 972 1.80 1.42 34.02
C ARG A 972 3.31 1.37 33.77
N LEU A 973 3.78 1.99 32.68
CA LEU A 973 5.19 2.03 32.28
C LEU A 973 6.07 2.63 33.39
N MET A 974 5.66 3.76 33.97
CA MET A 974 6.35 4.39 35.09
C MET A 974 6.34 3.56 36.39
N THR A 975 5.28 2.80 36.64
CA THR A 975 5.21 1.90 37.80
C THR A 975 6.14 0.69 37.63
N ALA A 976 6.29 0.17 36.42
CA ALA A 976 7.21 -0.91 36.08
C ALA A 976 8.68 -0.45 36.04
N HIS A 977 8.94 0.81 35.62
CA HIS A 977 10.29 1.36 35.44
C HIS A 977 10.52 2.67 36.22
N PRO A 978 10.75 2.61 37.55
CA PRO A 978 10.90 3.81 38.40
C PRO A 978 12.10 4.73 38.09
N GLY A 979 13.01 4.32 37.19
CA GLY A 979 14.18 5.10 36.77
C GLY A 979 13.94 6.05 35.58
N LEU A 980 12.70 6.13 35.07
CA LEU A 980 12.35 6.99 33.93
C LEU A 980 12.43 8.49 34.27
N LYS A 981 12.84 9.30 33.29
CA LYS A 981 12.87 10.76 33.38
C LYS A 981 11.49 11.32 33.04
N THR A 982 10.61 11.41 34.04
CA THR A 982 9.21 11.79 33.84
C THR A 982 8.96 13.29 33.64
N GLY A 983 10.00 14.12 33.59
CA GLY A 983 9.92 15.59 33.68
C GLY A 983 9.23 16.29 32.50
N LYS A 984 8.85 15.57 31.44
CA LYS A 984 8.01 16.06 30.34
C LYS A 984 6.51 16.10 30.71
N LEU A 985 6.09 15.35 31.72
CA LEU A 985 4.70 15.26 32.16
C LEU A 985 4.51 15.96 33.51
N ASP A 986 3.41 16.71 33.67
CA ASP A 986 3.07 17.33 34.95
C ASP A 986 2.86 16.26 36.03
N LYS A 987 3.41 16.52 37.23
CA LYS A 987 3.31 15.66 38.41
C LYS A 987 1.87 15.36 38.81
N LYS A 988 0.90 16.21 38.49
CA LYS A 988 -0.52 15.92 38.77
C LYS A 988 -1.04 14.65 38.08
N TYR A 989 -0.54 14.34 36.87
CA TYR A 989 -0.94 13.15 36.09
C TYR A 989 -0.22 11.86 36.52
N ILE A 990 0.80 11.97 37.39
CA ILE A 990 1.61 10.85 37.88
C ILE A 990 0.86 10.15 39.03
N ALA A 991 0.13 9.09 38.71
CA ALA A 991 -0.74 8.38 39.63
C ALA A 991 -0.60 6.86 39.54
N LYS A 992 -0.23 6.22 40.65
CA LYS A 992 -0.17 4.75 40.73
C LYS A 992 -1.58 4.17 40.79
N MET A 993 -2.14 3.84 39.62
CA MET A 993 -3.46 3.23 39.45
C MET A 993 -3.35 1.74 39.03
N PRO A 994 -2.88 0.82 39.91
CA PRO A 994 -2.89 -0.60 39.60
C PRO A 994 -4.33 -1.13 39.47
N VAL A 995 -4.50 -2.05 38.52
CA VAL A 995 -5.75 -2.78 38.23
C VAL A 995 -5.44 -4.27 38.06
N ASP A 996 -6.36 -5.12 38.49
CA ASP A 996 -6.22 -6.58 38.44
C ASP A 996 -6.30 -7.12 37.00
N ILE A 997 -7.23 -6.60 36.19
CA ILE A 997 -7.35 -6.91 34.75
C ILE A 997 -7.54 -5.61 33.97
N ARG A 998 -6.81 -5.46 32.87
CA ARG A 998 -7.03 -4.46 31.81
C ARG A 998 -7.01 -5.15 30.45
N ILE A 999 -8.02 -4.85 29.63
CA ILE A 999 -8.18 -5.38 28.27
C ILE A 999 -8.20 -4.17 27.33
N ILE A 1000 -7.51 -4.25 26.20
CA ILE A 1000 -7.45 -3.19 25.18
C ILE A 1000 -7.67 -3.83 23.80
N MET A 1001 -8.51 -3.23 22.96
CA MET A 1001 -8.71 -3.67 21.57
C MET A 1001 -8.30 -2.54 20.61
N ASN A 1002 -7.27 -2.81 19.79
CA ASN A 1002 -6.76 -1.92 18.75
C ASN A 1002 -7.15 -2.49 17.38
N TRP A 1003 -7.31 -1.67 16.34
CA TRP A 1003 -7.60 -2.13 14.96
C TRP A 1003 -6.86 -1.32 13.88
N ASN A 1004 -6.78 -1.89 12.67
CA ASN A 1004 -5.93 -1.41 11.58
C ASN A 1004 -6.65 -0.69 10.42
N GLN A 1005 -7.96 -0.43 10.48
CA GLN A 1005 -8.72 0.33 9.47
C GLN A 1005 -9.45 1.53 10.12
N MET A 1006 -9.90 2.51 9.33
CA MET A 1006 -10.61 3.71 9.85
C MET A 1006 -12.13 3.65 9.66
N ASP A 1007 -12.56 2.95 8.62
CA ASP A 1007 -13.96 2.90 8.14
C ASP A 1007 -14.70 1.66 8.68
N VAL A 1008 -14.30 1.18 9.87
CA VAL A 1008 -14.82 -0.03 10.51
C VAL A 1008 -15.33 0.26 11.91
N ASP A 1009 -16.53 -0.24 12.20
CA ASP A 1009 -17.23 -0.11 13.47
C ASP A 1009 -17.05 -1.42 14.26
N LEU A 1010 -16.40 -1.32 15.45
CA LEU A 1010 -15.77 -2.45 16.15
C LEU A 1010 -15.86 -2.32 17.68
N ASP A 1011 -16.96 -2.79 18.26
CA ASP A 1011 -17.16 -2.80 19.71
C ASP A 1011 -16.31 -3.87 20.41
N LEU A 1012 -15.69 -3.52 21.54
CA LEU A 1012 -15.18 -4.42 22.57
C LEU A 1012 -16.31 -4.76 23.56
N HIS A 1013 -16.57 -6.04 23.75
CA HIS A 1013 -17.55 -6.53 24.72
C HIS A 1013 -16.86 -7.43 25.75
N VAL A 1014 -17.11 -7.20 27.05
CA VAL A 1014 -16.55 -8.00 28.15
C VAL A 1014 -17.66 -8.53 29.04
N ILE A 1015 -17.93 -9.84 28.98
CA ILE A 1015 -18.80 -10.53 29.93
C ILE A 1015 -18.00 -10.91 31.17
N GLU A 1016 -18.51 -10.54 32.34
CA GLU A 1016 -17.91 -10.75 33.65
C GLU A 1016 -18.38 -12.06 34.32
N PRO A 1017 -17.70 -12.55 35.38
CA PRO A 1017 -18.10 -13.75 36.12
C PRO A 1017 -19.52 -13.72 36.74
N THR A 1018 -20.13 -12.55 36.83
CA THR A 1018 -21.52 -12.32 37.26
C THR A 1018 -22.55 -12.63 36.17
N GLY A 1019 -22.13 -12.73 34.90
CA GLY A 1019 -23.03 -12.70 33.74
C GLY A 1019 -23.44 -11.30 33.29
N GLU A 1020 -22.85 -10.25 33.88
CA GLU A 1020 -23.00 -8.86 33.45
C GLU A 1020 -22.08 -8.58 32.25
N GLU A 1021 -22.52 -7.76 31.28
CA GLU A 1021 -21.78 -7.48 30.04
C GLU A 1021 -21.43 -5.98 29.96
N CYS A 1022 -20.14 -5.67 29.92
CA CYS A 1022 -19.61 -4.31 29.85
C CYS A 1022 -19.18 -3.97 28.42
N TYR A 1023 -19.66 -2.84 27.90
CA TYR A 1023 -19.49 -2.38 26.51
C TYR A 1023 -19.89 -0.88 26.43
N TYR A 1024 -19.82 -0.29 25.23
CA TYR A 1024 -19.96 1.16 25.01
C TYR A 1024 -21.23 1.82 25.61
N SER A 1025 -22.36 1.10 25.74
CA SER A 1025 -23.59 1.63 26.38
C SER A 1025 -23.86 1.11 27.81
N HIS A 1026 -23.02 0.21 28.33
CA HIS A 1026 -23.00 -0.18 29.75
C HIS A 1026 -21.57 -0.10 30.31
N THR A 1027 -21.09 1.14 30.49
CA THR A 1027 -19.68 1.47 30.72
C THR A 1027 -19.20 1.27 32.16
N SER A 1028 -20.04 0.78 33.07
CA SER A 1028 -19.68 0.49 34.46
C SER A 1028 -20.52 -0.64 35.06
N THR A 1029 -19.89 -1.57 35.79
CA THR A 1029 -20.55 -2.81 36.24
C THR A 1029 -20.68 -2.93 37.76
N ALA A 1030 -21.58 -3.81 38.23
CA ALA A 1030 -21.85 -4.02 39.66
C ALA A 1030 -20.66 -4.59 40.46
N ILE A 1031 -19.61 -5.10 39.79
CA ILE A 1031 -18.35 -5.52 40.44
C ILE A 1031 -17.25 -4.45 40.37
N GLY A 1032 -17.48 -3.32 39.71
CA GLY A 1032 -16.53 -2.21 39.57
C GLY A 1032 -15.66 -2.24 38.32
N GLY A 1033 -16.12 -2.90 37.25
CA GLY A 1033 -15.57 -2.73 35.91
C GLY A 1033 -15.87 -1.32 35.37
N ARG A 1034 -15.01 -0.83 34.46
CA ARG A 1034 -15.11 0.45 33.74
C ARG A 1034 -14.72 0.24 32.28
N PHE A 1035 -15.46 0.85 31.37
CA PHE A 1035 -15.16 0.92 29.94
C PHE A 1035 -14.51 2.26 29.57
N SER A 1036 -13.92 2.37 28.37
CA SER A 1036 -13.54 3.64 27.75
C SER A 1036 -14.77 4.45 27.31
N LYS A 1037 -14.51 5.59 26.67
CA LYS A 1037 -15.47 6.13 25.69
C LYS A 1037 -15.46 5.25 24.43
N ASP A 1038 -16.56 5.36 23.69
CA ASP A 1038 -16.88 4.74 22.40
C ASP A 1038 -16.11 5.42 21.23
N PHE A 1039 -15.68 4.65 20.23
CA PHE A 1039 -14.91 5.10 19.05
C PHE A 1039 -15.57 4.78 17.70
N THR A 1040 -16.79 5.26 17.51
CA THR A 1040 -17.59 5.11 16.24
C THR A 1040 -16.95 5.63 14.93
N GLN A 1041 -15.79 6.31 14.95
CA GLN A 1041 -15.14 6.83 13.73
C GLN A 1041 -13.60 6.82 13.83
N GLY A 1042 -12.91 6.25 12.83
CA GLY A 1042 -11.44 6.22 12.77
C GLY A 1042 -10.84 4.96 13.38
N TYR A 1043 -9.61 5.06 13.89
CA TYR A 1043 -9.02 3.98 14.68
C TYR A 1043 -9.44 4.12 16.14
N GLY A 1044 -9.73 2.99 16.79
CA GLY A 1044 -9.77 2.90 18.25
C GLY A 1044 -8.40 3.19 18.90
N PRO A 1045 -8.24 2.96 20.21
CA PRO A 1045 -8.64 1.69 20.81
C PRO A 1045 -9.75 1.83 21.85
N GLU A 1046 -10.43 0.73 22.14
CA GLU A 1046 -11.29 0.62 23.32
C GLU A 1046 -10.57 -0.09 24.47
N GLN A 1047 -10.95 0.19 25.72
CA GLN A 1047 -10.44 -0.54 26.89
C GLN A 1047 -11.53 -0.90 27.90
N TYR A 1048 -11.30 -2.02 28.59
CA TYR A 1048 -11.99 -2.38 29.84
C TYR A 1048 -10.96 -2.45 30.98
N LEU A 1049 -11.35 -1.93 32.15
CA LEU A 1049 -10.56 -1.87 33.38
C LEU A 1049 -11.37 -2.47 34.54
N ILE A 1050 -10.74 -3.29 35.38
CA ILE A 1050 -11.32 -3.64 36.68
C ILE A 1050 -10.26 -3.63 37.78
N ARG A 1051 -10.51 -2.83 38.83
CA ARG A 1051 -9.56 -2.65 39.93
C ARG A 1051 -9.41 -3.90 40.80
N ASN A 1052 -10.53 -4.51 41.19
CA ASN A 1052 -10.59 -5.65 42.11
C ASN A 1052 -11.33 -6.80 41.42
N ALA A 1053 -10.64 -7.66 40.68
CA ALA A 1053 -11.28 -8.67 39.84
C ALA A 1053 -11.86 -9.84 40.66
N VAL A 1054 -13.07 -10.25 40.29
CA VAL A 1054 -13.82 -11.33 40.95
C VAL A 1054 -13.39 -12.67 40.36
N LYS A 1055 -13.23 -13.70 41.20
CA LYS A 1055 -12.86 -15.05 40.74
C LYS A 1055 -13.89 -15.62 39.79
N GLY A 1056 -13.43 -16.19 38.69
CA GLY A 1056 -14.28 -16.83 37.69
C GLY A 1056 -13.81 -16.58 36.26
N LYS A 1057 -14.77 -16.56 35.33
CA LYS A 1057 -14.51 -16.47 33.89
C LYS A 1057 -14.93 -15.09 33.37
N TYR A 1058 -14.00 -14.37 32.75
CA TYR A 1058 -14.29 -13.23 31.89
C TYR A 1058 -14.25 -13.69 30.43
N GLN A 1059 -15.18 -13.24 29.59
CA GLN A 1059 -15.19 -13.51 28.15
C GLN A 1059 -15.08 -12.21 27.36
N ILE A 1060 -14.10 -12.15 26.47
CA ILE A 1060 -13.83 -11.03 25.57
C ILE A 1060 -14.46 -11.38 24.23
N LYS A 1061 -15.39 -10.53 23.78
CA LYS A 1061 -16.06 -10.59 22.48
C LYS A 1061 -15.72 -9.34 21.66
N THR A 1062 -16.05 -9.39 20.38
CA THR A 1062 -16.25 -8.19 19.56
C THR A 1062 -17.55 -8.30 18.76
N ASN A 1063 -18.18 -7.16 18.48
CA ASN A 1063 -19.16 -7.00 17.41
C ASN A 1063 -18.49 -6.27 16.24
N PHE A 1064 -18.94 -6.54 15.03
CA PHE A 1064 -18.32 -6.04 13.80
C PHE A 1064 -19.41 -5.76 12.77
N TYR A 1065 -19.70 -4.48 12.55
CA TYR A 1065 -20.86 -4.05 11.76
C TYR A 1065 -20.55 -3.70 10.30
N GLY A 1066 -19.27 -3.66 9.88
CA GLY A 1066 -18.87 -3.13 8.57
C GLY A 1066 -17.85 -3.95 7.76
N GLU A 1067 -18.32 -4.82 6.85
CA GLU A 1067 -17.58 -5.21 5.62
C GLU A 1067 -18.56 -5.74 4.53
N THR A 1068 -19.26 -4.83 3.86
CA THR A 1068 -20.15 -5.17 2.72
C THR A 1068 -19.36 -5.58 1.48
N THR A 1069 -18.20 -4.96 1.23
CA THR A 1069 -17.22 -5.29 0.19
C THR A 1069 -15.87 -5.62 0.81
N LEU A 1070 -15.02 -6.42 0.14
CA LEU A 1070 -13.62 -6.53 0.53
C LEU A 1070 -12.85 -5.31 0.02
N THR A 1071 -12.00 -4.73 0.86
CA THR A 1071 -11.04 -3.68 0.46
C THR A 1071 -9.78 -4.29 -0.16
N GLU A 1072 -8.98 -3.48 -0.86
CA GLU A 1072 -7.65 -3.90 -1.34
C GLU A 1072 -6.67 -4.19 -0.19
N ASN A 1073 -6.95 -3.66 1.01
CA ASN A 1073 -6.19 -3.91 2.24
C ASN A 1073 -6.60 -5.22 2.94
N GLY A 1074 -7.59 -5.93 2.38
CA GLY A 1074 -8.19 -7.12 2.98
C GLY A 1074 -9.05 -6.81 4.21
N PRO A 1075 -9.39 -7.85 4.99
CA PRO A 1075 -10.25 -7.68 6.16
C PRO A 1075 -9.58 -6.99 7.34
N ALA A 1076 -10.41 -6.38 8.20
CA ALA A 1076 -9.98 -5.77 9.45
C ALA A 1076 -9.12 -6.71 10.33
N THR A 1077 -8.00 -6.20 10.84
CA THR A 1077 -7.09 -6.86 11.76
C THR A 1077 -7.11 -6.14 13.10
N ILE A 1078 -7.48 -6.87 14.16
CA ILE A 1078 -7.47 -6.38 15.54
C ILE A 1078 -6.25 -6.90 16.30
N MET A 1079 -5.77 -6.12 17.28
CA MET A 1079 -4.80 -6.51 18.30
C MET A 1079 -5.43 -6.38 19.68
N VAL A 1080 -5.65 -7.52 20.34
CA VAL A 1080 -6.14 -7.60 21.70
C VAL A 1080 -4.96 -7.67 22.66
N GLU A 1081 -4.83 -6.67 23.53
CA GLU A 1081 -3.85 -6.65 24.64
C GLU A 1081 -4.56 -6.99 25.95
N ILE A 1082 -4.03 -7.96 26.71
CA ILE A 1082 -4.59 -8.39 27.99
C ILE A 1082 -3.51 -8.28 29.06
N TYR A 1083 -3.71 -7.38 30.02
CA TYR A 1083 -2.85 -7.15 31.18
C TYR A 1083 -3.52 -7.74 32.44
N THR A 1084 -2.78 -8.51 33.22
CA THR A 1084 -3.26 -9.21 34.41
C THR A 1084 -2.28 -9.03 35.57
N THR A 1085 -2.72 -8.47 36.70
CA THR A 1085 -1.83 -8.11 37.83
C THR A 1085 -2.11 -8.98 39.04
N LYS A 1086 -1.25 -9.99 39.31
CA LYS A 1086 -1.39 -10.85 40.50
C LYS A 1086 -0.22 -10.64 41.46
N ALA A 1087 -0.55 -10.41 42.74
CA ALA A 1087 0.42 -10.10 43.81
C ALA A 1087 1.44 -8.98 43.44
N GLY A 1088 0.98 -7.93 42.75
CA GLY A 1088 1.83 -6.81 42.34
C GLY A 1088 2.73 -7.06 41.12
N LYS A 1089 2.62 -8.23 40.46
CA LYS A 1089 3.29 -8.52 39.19
C LYS A 1089 2.28 -8.52 38.06
N THR A 1090 2.52 -7.70 37.04
CA THR A 1090 1.67 -7.64 35.83
C THR A 1090 2.24 -8.52 34.73
N SER A 1091 1.45 -9.48 34.26
CA SER A 1091 1.66 -10.24 33.02
C SER A 1091 0.86 -9.61 31.87
N ARG A 1092 1.41 -9.67 30.66
CA ARG A 1092 0.76 -9.19 29.43
C ARG A 1092 0.71 -10.29 28.37
N THR A 1093 -0.44 -10.45 27.73
CA THR A 1093 -0.66 -11.34 26.59
C THR A 1093 -1.15 -10.51 25.39
N LEU A 1094 -0.67 -10.84 24.19
CA LEU A 1094 -0.99 -10.12 22.94
C LEU A 1094 -1.55 -11.11 21.91
N LYS A 1095 -2.56 -10.71 21.13
CA LYS A 1095 -3.07 -11.50 20.01
C LYS A 1095 -3.52 -10.62 18.84
N ALA A 1096 -2.90 -10.84 17.68
CA ALA A 1096 -3.41 -10.35 16.40
C ALA A 1096 -4.46 -11.33 15.85
N ILE A 1097 -5.58 -10.80 15.37
CA ILE A 1097 -6.69 -11.57 14.79
C ILE A 1097 -7.20 -10.83 13.55
N GLN A 1098 -7.21 -11.48 12.39
CA GLN A 1098 -7.91 -10.98 11.20
C GLN A 1098 -9.37 -11.44 11.26
N LEU A 1099 -10.30 -10.49 11.23
CA LEU A 1099 -11.73 -10.76 11.22
C LEU A 1099 -12.17 -11.23 9.83
N GLY A 1100 -13.21 -12.06 9.76
CA GLY A 1100 -13.82 -12.48 8.49
C GLY A 1100 -15.15 -11.74 8.28
N LYS A 1101 -15.78 -11.94 7.12
CA LYS A 1101 -17.15 -11.45 6.93
C LYS A 1101 -18.09 -12.01 8.00
N ILE A 1102 -18.66 -11.09 8.78
CA ILE A 1102 -19.88 -11.18 9.59
C ILE A 1102 -19.96 -12.40 10.51
N LYS A 1103 -19.59 -12.20 11.78
CA LYS A 1103 -20.27 -12.80 12.94
C LYS A 1103 -20.32 -11.78 14.08
N GLU A 1104 -21.52 -11.38 14.47
CA GLU A 1104 -21.74 -10.71 15.76
C GLU A 1104 -21.28 -11.63 16.91
N ASN A 1105 -20.94 -11.05 18.05
CA ASN A 1105 -20.66 -11.76 19.30
C ASN A 1105 -19.55 -12.83 19.23
N GLN A 1106 -18.55 -12.69 18.35
CA GLN A 1106 -17.43 -13.64 18.32
C GLN A 1106 -16.59 -13.51 19.59
N VAL A 1107 -16.55 -14.58 20.41
CA VAL A 1107 -15.61 -14.68 21.54
C VAL A 1107 -14.18 -14.78 20.99
N LEU A 1108 -13.35 -13.82 21.37
CA LEU A 1108 -11.94 -13.71 21.00
C LEU A 1108 -11.05 -14.43 22.03
N ALA A 1109 -11.33 -14.24 23.32
CA ALA A 1109 -10.54 -14.77 24.42
C ALA A 1109 -11.34 -14.94 25.71
N GLU A 1110 -10.81 -15.76 26.61
CA GLU A 1110 -11.39 -16.04 27.93
C GLU A 1110 -10.30 -15.91 28.99
N ILE A 1111 -10.56 -15.20 30.09
CA ILE A 1111 -9.65 -15.07 31.23
C ILE A 1111 -10.24 -15.83 32.41
N ILE A 1112 -9.43 -16.67 33.07
CA ILE A 1112 -9.80 -17.42 34.28
C ILE A 1112 -9.03 -16.81 35.47
N TRP A 1113 -9.76 -16.14 36.37
CA TRP A 1113 -9.19 -15.33 37.45
C TRP A 1113 -9.10 -16.05 38.81
#